data_AF-A0A7Y4JRX1-F1
#
_entry.id   AF-A0A7Y4JRX1-F1
#
_cell.length_a   1.000
_cell.length_b   1.000
_cell.length_c   1.000
_cell.angle_alpha   90.00
_cell.angle_beta   90.00
_cell.angle_gamma   90.00
#
_symmetry.space_group_name_H-M   'P 1'
#
loop_
_entity.id
_entity.type
_entity.pdbx_description
1 polymer ?
#
loop_
_entity_poly.entity_id
_entity_poly.type
_entity_poly.pdbx_seq_one_letter_code
_entity_poly.pdbx_strand_id
1 'polypeptide(L)'
;MRTHRFLRLAVLGLTLAYTAPTLAQSFEGLDLAGQSKKKKKGSSSKTSSKKKTTAKRGKGKTAAPAEDPTEESSTATSAPAATPAGNPATPPSSISSTPAPSAMPAAPAAKPTKPAPQTSPGLGLDLTGDNDKPPAPTMTFDAVDVSGKTADRQRLDAAISLFKNDEYEKAAMASHELLGDPKLQGLHVEARYVLAKSLYRMGLYHSSLGEFSKILAAGPSTKFFKTSLEWLFFISRKTQNETVILDEIARYANYEFPEKFRNEFRYLLARYHFVRGRALDQVGQTENADKSFEEVKRLALTIPRTDPFYPRAKYLEGLAFFRNGTNHKDAAAKRGNTDVMASVEAMKEVVRLTRPMAGRTGEQAKLDKSLRELAFMQLARTHYGMQQNRFSIFYLNKVERGNTQWLEALFESSWANYRIGQYEQALGNLITLSSPFFREEYFPEALILKAVIYYENCRYRESNLILQDFERTYLPVHDELDGLVKKNMEASEYYTVLADVQKKNKDGLEKNGTDVLLERILRLALTDQDLKKTNDSILELEGEMDLFSQKGDTFKYSELTKQLLEELKVQRTSLISKAGIMAKGKLESELGALKLLLANGLRIKFETTTKEKEFLEEQLKAGGRTAIVKKYKYSVAVADDQLYWPYEGEYWRDELGTYQYTMTKGCIERDTANRQIQSAEAM
;
A
#
# COMPACT_ATOMS: atom_id res chain seq x y z
N MET A 1 -19.65 32.62 45.27
CA MET A 1 -19.12 31.67 46.27
C MET A 1 -19.25 30.25 45.72
N ARG A 2 -18.21 29.41 45.87
CA ARG A 2 -18.12 27.94 45.56
C ARG A 2 -18.42 27.50 44.10
N THR A 3 -17.50 27.03 43.24
CA THR A 3 -16.54 25.86 43.26
C THR A 3 -17.24 24.49 43.19
N HIS A 4 -16.80 23.44 42.47
CA HIS A 4 -15.80 23.20 41.38
C HIS A 4 -15.87 21.70 40.96
N ARG A 5 -15.53 21.35 39.70
CA ARG A 5 -15.13 19.98 39.21
C ARG A 5 -16.26 18.92 39.23
N PHE A 6 -16.35 17.94 38.30
CA PHE A 6 -15.30 17.07 37.71
C PHE A 6 -15.18 17.08 36.17
N LEU A 7 -14.11 16.44 35.69
CA LEU A 7 -13.57 16.48 34.33
C LEU A 7 -12.91 15.12 33.99
N ARG A 8 -12.93 14.70 32.72
CA ARG A 8 -12.08 13.68 32.02
C ARG A 8 -12.50 12.20 32.00
N LEU A 9 -11.94 11.55 30.94
CA LEU A 9 -11.94 10.15 30.51
C LEU A 9 -13.24 9.71 29.79
N ALA A 10 -13.20 9.12 28.59
CA ALA A 10 -12.07 8.51 27.86
C ALA A 10 -11.81 9.12 26.47
N VAL A 11 -10.53 9.36 26.16
CA VAL A 11 -10.02 9.41 24.78
C VAL A 11 -9.47 8.02 24.49
N LEU A 12 -10.09 7.28 23.58
CA LEU A 12 -9.60 5.98 23.12
C LEU A 12 -8.93 6.17 21.76
N GLY A 13 -7.60 6.13 21.76
CA GLY A 13 -6.79 6.16 20.54
C GLY A 13 -7.04 4.89 19.73
N LEU A 14 -7.54 5.05 18.51
CA LEU A 14 -7.88 3.93 17.62
C LEU A 14 -6.64 3.51 16.80
N THR A 15 -5.61 3.04 17.52
CA THR A 15 -4.34 2.56 16.96
C THR A 15 -4.27 1.04 17.04
N LEU A 16 -4.99 0.36 16.15
CA LEU A 16 -4.91 -1.07 15.91
C LEU A 16 -5.28 -1.36 14.46
N ALA A 17 -4.32 -1.12 13.56
CA ALA A 17 -4.41 -1.48 12.16
C ALA A 17 -3.52 -2.72 11.92
N TYR A 18 -4.14 -3.88 11.77
CA TYR A 18 -3.48 -5.02 11.13
C TYR A 18 -3.69 -4.87 9.62
N THR A 19 -2.66 -4.45 8.89
CA THR A 19 -2.73 -4.17 7.46
C THR A 19 -2.39 -5.42 6.64
N ALA A 20 -3.36 -6.30 6.42
CA ALA A 20 -3.23 -7.33 5.40
C ALA A 20 -3.36 -6.67 4.00
N PRO A 21 -2.35 -6.74 3.11
CA PRO A 21 -2.48 -6.19 1.76
C PRO A 21 -3.64 -6.86 1.02
N THR A 22 -4.25 -6.12 0.09
CA THR A 22 -5.34 -6.64 -0.74
C THR A 22 -4.83 -7.80 -1.60
N LEU A 23 -5.42 -8.98 -1.41
CA LEU A 23 -5.16 -10.16 -2.23
C LEU A 23 -5.30 -9.81 -3.73
N ALA A 24 -4.20 -9.89 -4.47
CA ALA A 24 -4.29 -10.34 -5.85
C ALA A 24 -4.99 -11.71 -5.82
N GLN A 25 -6.11 -11.78 -6.55
CA GLN A 25 -7.11 -12.84 -6.57
C GLN A 25 -6.65 -14.19 -5.98
N SER A 26 -7.14 -14.52 -4.79
CA SER A 26 -6.92 -15.84 -4.20
C SER A 26 -7.40 -16.94 -5.14
N PHE A 27 -6.47 -17.79 -5.54
CA PHE A 27 -6.54 -18.98 -6.38
C PHE A 27 -7.78 -19.89 -6.15
N GLU A 28 -8.94 -19.54 -6.74
CA GLU A 28 -10.16 -20.39 -6.81
C GLU A 28 -10.27 -21.16 -8.14
N GLY A 29 -9.14 -21.41 -8.84
CA GLY A 29 -9.14 -21.81 -10.25
C GLY A 29 -8.51 -23.17 -10.63
N LEU A 30 -7.78 -23.84 -9.73
CA LEU A 30 -7.05 -25.07 -10.07
C LEU A 30 -7.77 -26.34 -9.60
N ASP A 31 -8.95 -26.57 -10.17
CA ASP A 31 -9.81 -27.71 -9.87
C ASP A 31 -9.31 -28.98 -10.57
N LEU A 32 -8.17 -29.52 -10.12
CA LEU A 32 -7.50 -30.71 -10.67
C LEU A 32 -8.33 -32.01 -10.52
N ALA A 33 -9.56 -31.95 -10.00
CA ALA A 33 -10.45 -33.09 -9.79
C ALA A 33 -11.29 -33.45 -11.04
N GLY A 34 -10.70 -33.38 -12.24
CA GLY A 34 -11.34 -33.65 -13.53
C GLY A 34 -11.60 -35.14 -13.85
N GLN A 35 -12.24 -35.90 -12.96
CA GLN A 35 -12.60 -37.30 -13.27
C GLN A 35 -13.74 -37.40 -14.30
N SER A 36 -13.38 -37.66 -15.55
CA SER A 36 -14.33 -37.91 -16.64
C SER A 36 -15.14 -39.22 -16.42
N LYS A 37 -16.38 -39.09 -15.91
CA LYS A 37 -17.32 -40.23 -15.87
C LYS A 37 -17.76 -40.62 -17.29
N LYS A 38 -17.13 -41.66 -17.84
CA LYS A 38 -17.54 -42.32 -19.10
C LYS A 38 -19.02 -42.75 -19.04
N LYS A 39 -19.89 -42.02 -19.73
CA LYS A 39 -21.27 -42.44 -19.99
C LYS A 39 -21.28 -43.52 -21.07
N LYS A 40 -21.69 -44.74 -20.72
CA LYS A 40 -21.93 -45.84 -21.69
C LYS A 40 -23.25 -45.58 -22.43
N LYS A 41 -23.25 -45.70 -23.76
CA LYS A 41 -24.46 -45.55 -24.60
C LYS A 41 -25.49 -46.64 -24.28
N GLY A 42 -26.77 -46.24 -24.25
CA GLY A 42 -27.95 -47.09 -24.39
C GLY A 42 -29.02 -46.29 -25.12
N SER A 43 -29.59 -46.83 -26.20
CA SER A 43 -30.43 -46.10 -27.15
C SER A 43 -31.93 -46.34 -26.97
N SER A 44 -32.74 -45.29 -27.21
CA SER A 44 -34.18 -45.36 -27.53
C SER A 44 -35.12 -45.94 -26.43
N SER A 45 -36.41 -45.60 -26.32
CA SER A 45 -37.28 -44.81 -27.19
C SER A 45 -38.37 -44.03 -26.40
N LYS A 46 -39.12 -43.21 -27.15
CA LYS A 46 -40.29 -42.36 -26.88
C LYS A 46 -41.31 -42.74 -25.75
N THR A 47 -42.15 -41.72 -25.48
CA THR A 47 -43.60 -41.75 -25.12
C THR A 47 -44.07 -41.83 -23.64
N SER A 48 -44.32 -40.63 -23.09
CA SER A 48 -45.64 -40.15 -22.58
C SER A 48 -46.47 -40.92 -21.51
N SER A 49 -46.55 -40.29 -20.33
CA SER A 49 -47.80 -39.90 -19.62
C SER A 49 -48.70 -40.92 -18.90
N LYS A 50 -49.40 -40.41 -17.88
CA LYS A 50 -50.51 -41.00 -17.08
C LYS A 50 -50.11 -42.15 -16.13
N LYS A 51 -50.85 -42.45 -15.04
CA LYS A 51 -51.75 -41.68 -14.13
C LYS A 51 -52.04 -42.61 -12.91
N LYS A 52 -52.50 -42.05 -11.78
CA LYS A 52 -53.11 -42.72 -10.59
C LYS A 52 -53.75 -44.10 -10.90
N THR A 53 -53.71 -45.11 -10.00
CA THR A 53 -54.67 -45.22 -8.87
C THR A 53 -54.39 -46.36 -7.85
N THR A 54 -54.43 -46.01 -6.56
CA THR A 54 -55.13 -46.66 -5.41
C THR A 54 -55.05 -48.17 -5.09
N ALA A 55 -55.07 -48.41 -3.76
CA ALA A 55 -55.83 -49.44 -3.02
C ALA A 55 -55.27 -50.89 -2.91
N LYS A 56 -55.53 -51.67 -1.84
CA LYS A 56 -55.94 -51.41 -0.42
C LYS A 56 -55.94 -52.75 0.38
N ARG A 57 -55.59 -52.70 1.68
CA ARG A 57 -56.03 -53.61 2.80
C ARG A 57 -55.56 -55.07 2.91
N GLY A 58 -55.29 -55.47 4.17
CA GLY A 58 -55.52 -56.82 4.74
C GLY A 58 -54.32 -57.39 5.52
N LYS A 59 -54.12 -57.10 6.82
CA LYS A 59 -54.60 -57.87 8.02
C LYS A 59 -54.30 -59.39 7.97
N GLY A 60 -53.68 -60.03 8.98
CA GLY A 60 -53.11 -59.58 10.26
C GLY A 60 -53.15 -60.67 11.36
N LYS A 61 -52.63 -60.38 12.57
CA LYS A 61 -52.54 -61.25 13.79
C LYS A 61 -51.47 -62.38 13.70
N THR A 62 -50.77 -62.84 14.74
CA THR A 62 -50.71 -62.61 16.22
C THR A 62 -49.31 -63.08 16.73
N ALA A 63 -48.80 -62.86 17.96
CA ALA A 63 -49.30 -62.27 19.21
C ALA A 63 -48.17 -61.51 19.99
N ALA A 64 -48.25 -61.48 21.33
CA ALA A 64 -47.30 -61.00 22.36
C ALA A 64 -47.64 -61.76 23.68
N PRO A 65 -47.17 -61.42 24.91
CA PRO A 65 -46.03 -60.58 25.36
C PRO A 65 -45.02 -61.47 26.16
N ALA A 66 -44.25 -61.12 27.21
CA ALA A 66 -43.94 -59.89 27.97
C ALA A 66 -42.55 -60.01 28.66
N GLU A 67 -41.97 -58.88 29.09
CA GLU A 67 -41.28 -58.58 30.38
C GLU A 67 -40.16 -57.52 30.22
N ASP A 68 -40.18 -56.53 31.12
CA ASP A 68 -39.21 -55.44 31.37
C ASP A 68 -38.12 -55.93 32.38
N PRO A 69 -37.02 -55.20 32.74
CA PRO A 69 -36.94 -53.73 32.82
C PRO A 69 -35.58 -53.02 32.55
N THR A 70 -35.67 -51.68 32.52
CA THR A 70 -34.74 -50.61 33.01
C THR A 70 -33.20 -50.71 32.97
N GLU A 71 -32.64 -49.64 32.40
CA GLU A 71 -31.56 -48.77 32.96
C GLU A 71 -30.05 -49.07 32.85
N GLU A 72 -29.36 -47.92 32.92
CA GLU A 72 -28.01 -47.64 33.42
C GLU A 72 -26.79 -47.46 32.50
N SER A 73 -26.12 -46.34 32.77
CA SER A 73 -24.80 -45.93 32.33
C SER A 73 -23.75 -46.31 33.36
N SER A 74 -22.51 -46.58 32.96
CA SER A 74 -21.35 -46.15 33.77
C SER A 74 -20.02 -46.19 33.02
N THR A 75 -19.19 -45.19 33.35
CA THR A 75 -17.74 -45.14 33.14
C THR A 75 -17.01 -45.85 34.29
N ALA A 76 -15.81 -46.41 34.05
CA ALA A 76 -14.92 -46.83 35.13
C ALA A 76 -13.44 -46.45 34.88
N THR A 77 -12.89 -45.67 35.82
CA THR A 77 -11.47 -45.30 36.03
C THR A 77 -10.82 -46.40 36.91
N SER A 78 -9.51 -46.73 36.92
CA SER A 78 -8.38 -45.90 37.42
C SER A 78 -7.13 -46.76 37.73
N ALA A 79 -5.92 -46.15 37.62
CA ALA A 79 -4.70 -46.26 38.47
C ALA A 79 -4.10 -47.67 38.87
N PRO A 80 -2.86 -47.80 39.44
CA PRO A 80 -1.93 -46.79 39.98
C PRO A 80 -0.43 -46.93 39.56
N ALA A 81 0.47 -46.33 40.34
CA ALA A 81 1.86 -45.94 40.00
C ALA A 81 2.98 -46.87 40.52
N ALA A 82 4.22 -46.65 40.04
CA ALA A 82 5.47 -46.82 40.81
C ALA A 82 6.68 -46.06 40.21
N THR A 83 7.42 -45.36 41.05
CA THR A 83 8.85 -45.00 40.90
C THR A 83 9.60 -45.56 42.11
N PRO A 84 10.94 -45.69 42.06
CA PRO A 84 11.72 -44.96 43.06
C PRO A 84 13.11 -44.45 42.62
N ALA A 85 13.44 -43.26 43.16
CA ALA A 85 14.70 -42.85 43.82
C ALA A 85 16.05 -42.81 43.05
N GLY A 86 16.93 -41.81 43.30
CA GLY A 86 16.81 -40.74 44.29
C GLY A 86 17.82 -39.57 44.21
N ASN A 87 17.49 -38.54 44.99
CA ASN A 87 18.18 -37.27 45.30
C ASN A 87 19.45 -37.49 46.19
N PRO A 88 20.08 -36.45 46.84
CA PRO A 88 19.99 -34.98 46.73
C PRO A 88 21.36 -34.23 46.68
N ALA A 89 21.32 -32.92 46.42
CA ALA A 89 22.11 -31.94 47.17
C ALA A 89 21.41 -30.56 47.20
N THR A 90 21.38 -29.92 48.38
CA THR A 90 20.63 -28.70 48.71
C THR A 90 21.50 -27.42 48.64
N PRO A 91 20.89 -26.21 48.66
CA PRO A 91 21.60 -24.94 48.41
C PRO A 91 22.20 -24.33 49.69
N PRO A 92 22.87 -23.17 49.56
CA PRO A 92 22.75 -22.14 50.59
C PRO A 92 22.24 -20.79 50.07
N SER A 93 21.41 -20.20 50.93
CA SER A 93 20.77 -18.90 50.84
C SER A 93 21.73 -17.69 50.88
N SER A 94 21.25 -16.58 50.33
CA SER A 94 21.36 -15.20 50.87
C SER A 94 22.71 -14.70 51.42
N ILE A 95 23.35 -13.77 50.69
CA ILE A 95 24.06 -12.64 51.30
C ILE A 95 23.65 -11.33 50.62
N SER A 96 23.39 -10.33 51.46
CA SER A 96 23.11 -8.93 51.10
C SER A 96 24.31 -8.24 50.45
N SER A 97 24.10 -7.42 49.42
CA SER A 97 24.64 -6.04 49.41
C SER A 97 24.20 -5.23 48.18
N THR A 98 23.65 -4.05 48.44
CA THR A 98 23.76 -2.88 47.54
C THR A 98 25.23 -2.49 47.34
N PRO A 99 25.55 -1.83 46.22
CA PRO A 99 26.01 -0.46 46.39
C PRO A 99 25.40 0.53 45.39
N ALA A 100 25.03 1.69 45.92
CA ALA A 100 24.82 2.93 45.17
C ALA A 100 26.18 3.69 45.03
N PRO A 101 26.25 4.88 44.41
CA PRO A 101 27.40 5.28 43.60
C PRO A 101 28.64 5.72 44.39
N SER A 102 29.82 5.46 43.83
CA SER A 102 31.09 6.03 44.30
C SER A 102 31.35 7.38 43.63
N ALA A 103 31.45 8.43 44.44
CA ALA A 103 31.80 9.78 44.02
C ALA A 103 33.34 9.99 43.93
N MET A 104 33.70 11.17 43.41
CA MET A 104 35.06 11.69 43.19
C MET A 104 35.98 11.68 44.43
N PRO A 105 37.29 11.93 44.21
CA PRO A 105 38.04 12.84 45.06
C PRO A 105 38.28 14.22 44.42
N ALA A 106 37.70 15.23 45.07
CA ALA A 106 38.22 16.58 45.33
C ALA A 106 38.97 17.40 44.24
N ALA A 107 38.42 18.59 43.96
CA ALA A 107 39.13 19.77 43.44
C ALA A 107 40.01 20.43 44.53
N PRO A 108 40.64 21.59 44.24
CA PRO A 108 39.99 22.80 44.74
C PRO A 108 40.00 24.03 43.81
N ALA A 109 38.83 24.67 43.77
CA ALA A 109 38.54 26.11 43.70
C ALA A 109 39.53 27.12 43.06
N ALA A 110 39.02 27.86 42.06
CA ALA A 110 39.31 29.29 41.87
C ALA A 110 38.08 30.03 41.30
N LYS A 111 37.78 31.23 41.82
CA LYS A 111 36.72 32.13 41.30
C LYS A 111 37.31 33.00 40.17
N PRO A 112 36.52 33.44 39.17
CA PRO A 112 37.01 34.35 38.14
C PRO A 112 37.15 35.77 38.68
N THR A 113 38.37 36.30 38.65
CA THR A 113 38.69 37.72 38.85
C THR A 113 39.14 38.35 37.54
N LYS A 114 38.75 39.62 37.31
CA LYS A 114 39.22 40.44 36.18
C LYS A 114 40.75 40.55 36.19
N PRO A 115 41.35 40.72 35.00
CA PRO A 115 42.37 41.76 34.88
C PRO A 115 42.27 42.60 33.60
N ALA A 116 42.57 43.89 33.78
CA ALA A 116 42.94 44.92 32.79
C ALA A 116 43.65 46.04 33.59
N PRO A 117 44.36 47.00 32.98
CA PRO A 117 45.16 46.98 31.75
C PRO A 117 46.56 47.64 31.90
N GLN A 118 47.49 47.42 30.96
CA GLN A 118 48.72 48.22 30.72
C GLN A 118 49.11 48.07 29.23
N THR A 119 49.65 49.03 28.47
CA THR A 119 49.94 50.49 28.67
C THR A 119 50.08 51.19 27.29
N SER A 120 49.93 52.53 27.28
CA SER A 120 50.03 53.47 26.13
C SER A 120 51.48 53.66 25.58
N PRO A 121 51.81 54.51 24.56
CA PRO A 121 51.43 55.94 24.35
C PRO A 121 50.99 56.29 22.90
N GLY A 122 50.56 57.51 22.54
CA GLY A 122 50.29 58.74 23.30
C GLY A 122 50.00 59.96 22.39
N LEU A 123 49.69 61.10 23.04
CA LEU A 123 49.28 62.44 22.59
C LEU A 123 47.77 62.64 22.33
N GLY A 124 47.10 63.63 22.93
CA GLY A 124 47.54 64.60 23.95
C GLY A 124 46.51 65.72 24.16
N LEU A 125 46.70 66.51 25.23
CA LEU A 125 45.91 67.68 25.63
C LEU A 125 44.55 67.40 26.30
N ASP A 126 44.57 67.39 27.64
CA ASP A 126 43.41 67.62 28.51
C ASP A 126 43.73 68.84 29.39
N LEU A 127 42.71 69.65 29.71
CA LEU A 127 42.79 70.84 30.55
C LEU A 127 41.87 70.66 31.75
N THR A 128 42.42 70.11 32.82
CA THR A 128 41.70 69.80 34.06
C THR A 128 41.19 71.07 34.75
N GLY A 129 39.89 71.11 35.02
CA GLY A 129 39.26 71.99 36.00
C GLY A 129 38.25 71.21 36.83
N ASP A 130 38.54 71.01 38.11
CA ASP A 130 37.67 70.32 39.07
C ASP A 130 36.26 70.95 39.15
N ASN A 131 35.25 70.12 39.43
CA ASN A 131 34.34 70.31 40.57
C ASN A 131 33.34 69.15 40.72
N ASP A 132 33.21 68.64 41.95
CA ASP A 132 32.24 67.62 42.35
C ASP A 132 30.79 68.13 42.34
N LYS A 133 29.88 67.39 41.69
CA LYS A 133 28.45 67.30 42.07
C LYS A 133 27.75 66.12 41.38
N PRO A 134 26.84 65.39 42.06
CA PRO A 134 26.11 64.28 41.43
C PRO A 134 25.01 64.80 40.49
N PRO A 135 24.87 64.23 39.27
CA PRO A 135 23.77 64.58 38.37
C PRO A 135 22.46 63.88 38.76
N ALA A 136 21.35 64.59 38.53
CA ALA A 136 19.98 64.15 38.75
C ALA A 136 19.54 63.02 37.79
N PRO A 137 18.45 62.26 38.08
CA PRO A 137 18.03 61.15 37.25
C PRO A 137 17.59 61.61 35.85
N THR A 138 18.28 61.13 34.82
CA THR A 138 17.89 61.29 33.42
C THR A 138 16.66 60.43 33.12
N MET A 139 15.51 61.08 32.96
CA MET A 139 14.30 60.45 32.42
C MET A 139 14.57 59.98 31.00
N THR A 140 14.43 58.67 30.74
CA THR A 140 14.46 58.12 29.39
C THR A 140 13.21 58.59 28.63
N PHE A 141 13.40 59.26 27.50
CA PHE A 141 12.31 59.56 26.58
C PHE A 141 11.77 58.26 25.98
N ASP A 142 10.54 57.89 26.34
CA ASP A 142 9.73 56.99 25.53
C ASP A 142 9.51 57.66 24.17
N ALA A 143 9.90 56.98 23.09
CA ALA A 143 9.71 57.48 21.74
C ALA A 143 8.22 57.41 21.39
N VAL A 144 7.56 58.58 21.39
CA VAL A 144 6.16 58.70 20.97
C VAL A 144 6.07 58.44 19.46
N ASP A 145 5.55 57.28 19.10
CA ASP A 145 5.44 56.85 17.72
C ASP A 145 4.21 57.46 17.02
N VAL A 146 4.45 58.07 15.85
CA VAL A 146 3.48 58.84 15.08
C VAL A 146 2.55 57.96 14.21
N SER A 147 2.73 56.63 14.21
CA SER A 147 1.90 55.70 13.43
C SER A 147 0.56 55.34 14.09
N GLY A 148 0.33 55.69 15.35
CA GLY A 148 -0.88 55.35 16.11
C GLY A 148 -1.08 53.84 16.36
N LYS A 149 -0.07 53.01 16.06
CA LYS A 149 -0.05 51.57 16.33
C LYS A 149 0.70 51.30 17.63
N THR A 150 0.26 50.30 18.39
CA THR A 150 1.04 49.81 19.54
C THR A 150 2.39 49.26 19.08
N ALA A 151 3.45 49.43 19.88
CA ALA A 151 4.79 48.90 19.59
C ALA A 151 4.76 47.39 19.26
N ASP A 152 3.90 46.64 19.94
CA ASP A 152 3.59 45.23 19.70
C ASP A 152 3.17 44.95 18.25
N ARG A 153 2.29 45.79 17.69
CA ARG A 153 1.83 45.66 16.30
C ARG A 153 2.94 45.98 15.30
N GLN A 154 3.86 46.87 15.65
CA GLN A 154 4.99 47.24 14.79
C GLN A 154 5.98 46.10 14.61
N ARG A 155 6.25 45.31 15.66
CA ARG A 155 7.10 44.11 15.56
C ARG A 155 6.50 43.08 14.59
N LEU A 156 5.19 42.89 14.63
CA LEU A 156 4.47 42.04 13.68
C LEU A 156 4.49 42.62 12.25
N ASP A 157 4.26 43.93 12.09
CA ASP A 157 4.32 44.59 10.78
C ASP A 157 5.74 44.53 10.18
N ALA A 158 6.80 44.54 11.01
CA ALA A 158 8.18 44.29 10.59
C ALA A 158 8.41 42.85 10.11
N ALA A 159 7.89 41.84 10.82
CA ALA A 159 7.93 40.45 10.36
C ALA A 159 7.16 40.25 9.04
N ILE A 160 6.03 40.94 8.86
CA ILE A 160 5.28 40.99 7.59
C ILE A 160 6.09 41.69 6.49
N SER A 161 6.86 42.72 6.81
CA SER A 161 7.74 43.41 5.85
C SER A 161 8.87 42.50 5.36
N LEU A 162 9.55 41.79 6.28
CA LEU A 162 10.56 40.78 5.92
C LEU A 162 9.98 39.70 4.99
N PHE A 163 8.76 39.23 5.24
CA PHE A 163 8.08 38.27 4.35
C PHE A 163 7.79 38.84 2.96
N LYS A 164 7.49 40.15 2.85
CA LYS A 164 7.23 40.83 1.57
C LYS A 164 8.51 41.12 0.78
N ASN A 165 9.65 41.22 1.45
CA ASN A 165 10.97 41.42 0.86
C ASN A 165 11.64 40.10 0.46
N ASP A 166 10.90 38.99 0.44
CA ASP A 166 11.39 37.62 0.23
C ASP A 166 12.46 37.14 1.25
N GLU A 167 12.64 37.84 2.36
CA GLU A 167 13.55 37.47 3.46
C GLU A 167 12.92 36.42 4.40
N TYR A 168 12.47 35.30 3.82
CA TYR A 168 11.62 34.31 4.49
C TYR A 168 12.24 33.71 5.77
N GLU A 169 13.55 33.49 5.83
CA GLU A 169 14.24 32.99 7.03
C GLU A 169 14.11 33.97 8.20
N LYS A 170 14.36 35.25 7.96
CA LYS A 170 14.23 36.32 8.98
C LYS A 170 12.77 36.51 9.35
N ALA A 171 11.87 36.49 8.39
CA ALA A 171 10.44 36.58 8.62
C ALA A 171 9.91 35.43 9.50
N ALA A 172 10.39 34.20 9.28
CA ALA A 172 10.07 33.05 10.10
C ALA A 172 10.59 33.20 11.54
N MET A 173 11.87 33.54 11.73
CA MET A 173 12.45 33.75 13.06
C MET A 173 11.75 34.87 13.84
N ALA A 174 11.56 36.03 13.22
CA ALA A 174 10.84 37.16 13.84
C ALA A 174 9.38 36.81 14.18
N SER A 175 8.70 36.06 13.32
CA SER A 175 7.34 35.58 13.60
C SER A 175 7.30 34.57 14.75
N HIS A 176 8.32 33.73 14.89
CA HIS A 176 8.43 32.78 15.99
C HIS A 176 8.74 33.45 17.33
N GLU A 177 9.61 34.47 17.37
CA GLU A 177 9.87 35.26 18.56
C GLU A 177 8.58 35.89 19.13
N LEU A 178 7.71 36.40 18.26
CA LEU A 178 6.39 36.94 18.64
C LEU A 178 5.44 35.89 19.24
N LEU A 179 5.60 34.60 18.88
CA LEU A 179 4.85 33.49 19.48
C LEU A 179 5.38 33.11 20.87
N GLY A 180 6.67 33.39 21.13
CA GLY A 180 7.31 33.14 22.42
C GLY A 180 6.87 34.11 23.52
N ASP A 181 6.50 35.36 23.19
CA ASP A 181 6.08 36.36 24.17
C ASP A 181 4.60 36.18 24.58
N PRO A 182 4.29 35.85 25.87
CA PRO A 182 2.92 35.70 26.34
C PRO A 182 2.11 37.00 26.33
N LYS A 183 2.76 38.18 26.31
CA LYS A 183 2.07 39.48 26.23
C LYS A 183 1.43 39.70 24.86
N LEU A 184 1.95 39.03 23.83
CA LEU A 184 1.54 39.19 22.44
C LEU A 184 0.45 38.19 21.99
N GLN A 185 -0.22 37.51 22.91
CA GLN A 185 -1.25 36.51 22.61
C GLN A 185 -2.32 36.97 21.61
N GLY A 186 -2.73 38.24 21.66
CA GLY A 186 -3.68 38.81 20.68
C GLY A 186 -3.17 38.86 19.24
N LEU A 187 -1.86 38.81 19.03
CA LEU A 187 -1.19 38.80 17.73
C LEU A 187 -0.68 37.42 17.31
N HIS A 188 -0.65 36.43 18.21
CA HIS A 188 -0.09 35.09 17.96
C HIS A 188 -0.67 34.41 16.71
N VAL A 189 -1.98 34.53 16.46
CA VAL A 189 -2.59 33.90 15.27
C VAL A 189 -2.05 34.52 13.97
N GLU A 190 -1.79 35.83 13.96
CA GLU A 190 -1.25 36.54 12.77
C GLU A 190 0.25 36.26 12.60
N ALA A 191 1.02 36.24 13.70
CA ALA A 191 2.42 35.83 13.70
C ALA A 191 2.58 34.38 13.19
N ARG A 192 1.78 33.43 13.70
CA ARG A 192 1.77 32.04 13.22
C ARG A 192 1.41 31.94 11.75
N TYR A 193 0.45 32.74 11.27
CA TYR A 193 0.09 32.76 9.86
C TYR A 193 1.22 33.29 8.96
N VAL A 194 2.02 34.25 9.44
CA VAL A 194 3.24 34.69 8.72
C VAL A 194 4.30 33.60 8.74
N LEU A 195 4.59 33.00 9.89
CA LEU A 195 5.51 31.87 10.04
C LEU A 195 5.19 30.71 9.08
N ALA A 196 3.94 30.22 9.09
CA ALA A 196 3.51 29.10 8.26
C ALA A 196 3.73 29.35 6.75
N LYS A 197 3.46 30.57 6.28
CA LYS A 197 3.73 30.97 4.89
C LYS A 197 5.22 31.10 4.58
N SER A 198 6.03 31.61 5.51
CA SER A 198 7.48 31.70 5.35
C SER A 198 8.09 30.30 5.16
N LEU A 199 7.69 29.34 6.00
CA LEU A 199 8.11 27.93 5.90
C LEU A 199 7.71 27.32 4.55
N TYR A 200 6.48 27.55 4.08
CA TYR A 200 6.04 27.10 2.74
C TYR A 200 6.93 27.66 1.61
N ARG A 201 7.26 28.96 1.67
CA ARG A 201 8.11 29.62 0.67
C ARG A 201 9.56 29.13 0.70
N MET A 202 10.04 28.66 1.85
CA MET A 202 11.35 28.04 2.01
C MET A 202 11.42 26.58 1.53
N GLY A 203 10.29 25.99 1.13
CA GLY A 203 10.18 24.57 0.74
C GLY A 203 9.97 23.61 1.92
N LEU A 204 9.71 24.12 3.12
CA LEU A 204 9.53 23.34 4.35
C LEU A 204 8.03 23.02 4.52
N TYR A 205 7.52 22.07 3.73
CA TYR A 205 6.09 21.80 3.60
C TYR A 205 5.48 21.10 4.81
N HIS A 206 6.20 20.17 5.45
CA HIS A 206 5.74 19.46 6.66
C HIS A 206 5.73 20.39 7.88
N SER A 207 6.78 21.21 8.02
CA SER A 207 6.83 22.29 9.03
C SER A 207 5.71 23.33 8.83
N SER A 208 5.46 23.72 7.59
CA SER A 208 4.37 24.64 7.24
C SER A 208 3.00 24.06 7.57
N LEU A 209 2.76 22.79 7.25
CA LEU A 209 1.54 22.06 7.60
C LEU A 209 1.30 22.06 9.11
N GLY A 210 2.34 21.77 9.91
CA GLY A 210 2.26 21.78 11.37
C GLY A 210 1.77 23.12 11.93
N GLU A 211 2.30 24.24 11.44
CA GLU A 211 1.83 25.58 11.87
C GLU A 211 0.42 25.91 11.36
N PHE A 212 0.02 25.51 10.15
CA PHE A 212 -1.37 25.68 9.70
C PHE A 212 -2.35 24.83 10.52
N SER A 213 -2.02 23.58 10.84
CA SER A 213 -2.82 22.73 11.75
C SER A 213 -2.99 23.39 13.13
N LYS A 214 -1.95 24.04 13.67
CA LYS A 214 -2.05 24.80 14.93
C LYS A 214 -2.96 26.03 14.84
N ILE A 215 -3.13 26.65 13.66
CA ILE A 215 -4.13 27.72 13.45
C ILE A 215 -5.54 27.11 13.36
N LEU A 216 -5.71 26.04 12.60
CA LEU A 216 -7.00 25.36 12.43
C LEU A 216 -7.51 24.74 13.74
N ALA A 217 -6.62 24.26 14.60
CA ALA A 217 -6.95 23.74 15.94
C ALA A 217 -7.52 24.81 16.89
N ALA A 218 -7.20 26.10 16.67
CA ALA A 218 -7.79 27.21 17.43
C ALA A 218 -9.23 27.55 16.98
N GLY A 219 -9.70 27.00 15.87
CA GLY A 219 -11.10 27.01 15.46
C GLY A 219 -11.54 28.19 14.58
N PRO A 220 -12.83 28.19 14.17
CA PRO A 220 -13.38 29.06 13.12
C PRO A 220 -13.51 30.54 13.51
N SER A 221 -13.40 30.87 14.81
CA SER A 221 -13.38 32.24 15.31
C SER A 221 -12.09 33.00 14.97
N THR A 222 -11.05 32.29 14.53
CA THR A 222 -9.77 32.90 14.16
C THR A 222 -9.81 33.54 12.77
N LYS A 223 -9.26 34.76 12.66
CA LYS A 223 -9.17 35.56 11.42
C LYS A 223 -8.62 34.77 10.21
N PHE A 224 -7.75 33.80 10.44
CA PHE A 224 -7.04 33.05 9.39
C PHE A 224 -7.56 31.62 9.19
N PHE A 225 -8.65 31.20 9.84
CA PHE A 225 -9.18 29.83 9.72
C PHE A 225 -9.49 29.44 8.26
N LYS A 226 -10.35 30.21 7.58
CA LYS A 226 -10.75 29.92 6.19
C LYS A 226 -9.56 29.90 5.23
N THR A 227 -8.61 30.83 5.38
CA THR A 227 -7.41 30.87 4.53
C THR A 227 -6.43 29.74 4.85
N SER A 228 -6.34 29.30 6.12
CA SER A 228 -5.50 28.15 6.50
C SER A 228 -6.04 26.83 5.93
N LEU A 229 -7.37 26.70 5.75
CA LEU A 229 -7.95 25.59 4.99
C LEU A 229 -7.52 25.61 3.51
N GLU A 230 -7.36 26.78 2.88
CA GLU A 230 -6.85 26.90 1.51
C GLU A 230 -5.39 26.41 1.41
N TRP A 231 -4.57 26.68 2.43
CA TRP A 231 -3.17 26.25 2.48
C TRP A 231 -2.99 24.74 2.53
N LEU A 232 -3.96 23.97 3.04
CA LEU A 232 -3.93 22.51 2.97
C LEU A 232 -3.84 22.00 1.51
N PHE A 233 -4.56 22.62 0.57
CA PHE A 233 -4.50 22.24 -0.86
C PHE A 233 -3.19 22.68 -1.51
N PHE A 234 -2.64 23.84 -1.15
CA PHE A 234 -1.34 24.28 -1.66
C PHE A 234 -0.21 23.35 -1.20
N ILE A 235 -0.26 22.85 0.03
CA ILE A 235 0.66 21.84 0.57
C ILE A 235 0.44 20.48 -0.10
N SER A 236 -0.82 20.02 -0.20
CA SER A 236 -1.19 18.74 -0.83
C SER A 236 -0.64 18.55 -2.24
N ARG A 237 -0.48 19.63 -3.01
CA ARG A 237 0.02 19.64 -4.39
C ARG A 237 1.56 19.73 -4.48
N LYS A 238 2.24 19.81 -3.33
CA LYS A 238 3.70 19.87 -3.20
C LYS A 238 4.28 18.65 -2.50
N THR A 239 3.55 18.08 -1.53
CA THR A 239 3.90 16.81 -0.88
C THR A 239 3.81 15.63 -1.84
N GLN A 240 4.78 14.71 -1.82
CA GLN A 240 4.75 13.45 -2.59
C GLN A 240 3.53 12.58 -2.27
N ASN A 241 3.00 12.67 -1.05
CA ASN A 241 1.91 11.84 -0.59
C ASN A 241 0.76 12.65 0.03
N GLU A 242 -0.34 12.76 -0.71
CA GLU A 242 -1.57 13.40 -0.25
C GLU A 242 -2.13 12.79 1.05
N THR A 243 -1.81 11.56 1.47
CA THR A 243 -2.36 11.01 2.73
C THR A 243 -1.94 11.80 3.97
N VAL A 244 -0.84 12.56 3.90
CA VAL A 244 -0.36 13.41 4.98
C VAL A 244 -1.38 14.50 5.37
N ILE A 245 -2.15 15.01 4.40
CA ILE A 245 -3.16 16.06 4.62
C ILE A 245 -4.61 15.54 4.71
N LEU A 246 -4.86 14.25 4.39
CA LEU A 246 -6.20 13.66 4.44
C LEU A 246 -6.80 13.64 5.86
N ASP A 247 -5.99 13.33 6.88
CA ASP A 247 -6.43 13.31 8.29
C ASP A 247 -6.84 14.71 8.78
N GLU A 248 -6.19 15.77 8.28
CA GLU A 248 -6.56 17.16 8.55
C GLU A 248 -7.85 17.55 7.80
N ILE A 249 -7.95 17.24 6.50
CA ILE A 249 -9.16 17.48 5.71
C ILE A 249 -10.39 16.83 6.35
N ALA A 250 -10.27 15.58 6.81
CA ALA A 250 -11.35 14.87 7.48
C ALA A 250 -11.77 15.52 8.81
N ARG A 251 -10.81 16.02 9.59
CA ARG A 251 -11.07 16.70 10.88
C ARG A 251 -11.91 17.97 10.72
N TYR A 252 -11.75 18.67 9.60
CA TYR A 252 -12.48 19.91 9.30
C TYR A 252 -13.65 19.73 8.34
N ALA A 253 -14.08 18.49 8.07
CA ALA A 253 -15.08 18.21 7.04
C ALA A 253 -16.48 18.83 7.25
N ASN A 254 -16.81 19.24 8.48
CA ASN A 254 -18.06 19.90 8.83
C ASN A 254 -18.04 21.44 8.63
N TYR A 255 -16.91 22.02 8.21
CA TYR A 255 -16.78 23.46 7.97
C TYR A 255 -17.00 23.82 6.50
N GLU A 256 -17.42 25.07 6.26
CA GLU A 256 -17.57 25.60 4.91
C GLU A 256 -16.20 25.90 4.27
N PHE A 257 -15.86 25.11 3.24
CA PHE A 257 -14.68 25.36 2.39
C PHE A 257 -14.99 26.42 1.32
N PRO A 258 -14.00 27.28 0.97
CA PRO A 258 -14.15 28.25 -0.12
C PRO A 258 -14.54 27.57 -1.44
N GLU A 259 -15.46 28.20 -2.18
CA GLU A 259 -16.10 27.61 -3.36
C GLU A 259 -15.12 27.06 -4.40
N LYS A 260 -14.02 27.79 -4.64
CA LYS A 260 -12.94 27.41 -5.55
C LYS A 260 -12.31 26.04 -5.25
N PHE A 261 -12.26 25.63 -3.98
CA PHE A 261 -11.65 24.36 -3.54
C PHE A 261 -12.71 23.32 -3.16
N ARG A 262 -14.00 23.64 -3.23
CA ARG A 262 -15.10 22.78 -2.73
C ARG A 262 -15.11 21.39 -3.38
N ASN A 263 -14.81 21.26 -4.66
CA ASN A 263 -14.82 19.98 -5.38
C ASN A 263 -13.53 19.17 -5.16
N GLU A 264 -12.37 19.83 -5.06
CA GLU A 264 -11.10 19.22 -4.65
C GLU A 264 -11.20 18.67 -3.22
N PHE A 265 -11.77 19.45 -2.29
CA PHE A 265 -12.11 19.01 -0.94
C PHE A 265 -13.01 17.77 -0.95
N ARG A 266 -14.12 17.76 -1.71
CA ARG A 266 -15.02 16.61 -1.82
C ARG A 266 -14.30 15.37 -2.34
N TYR A 267 -13.43 15.53 -3.33
CA TYR A 267 -12.61 14.43 -3.86
C TYR A 267 -11.61 13.89 -2.81
N LEU A 268 -10.89 14.77 -2.11
CA LEU A 268 -9.93 14.36 -1.09
C LEU A 268 -10.63 13.72 0.11
N LEU A 269 -11.79 14.23 0.53
CA LEU A 269 -12.62 13.61 1.57
C LEU A 269 -13.13 12.22 1.11
N ALA A 270 -13.56 12.07 -0.15
CA ALA A 270 -13.91 10.77 -0.70
C ALA A 270 -12.71 9.80 -0.70
N ARG A 271 -11.50 10.29 -1.02
CA ARG A 271 -10.26 9.51 -0.92
C ARG A 271 -9.93 9.10 0.52
N TYR A 272 -10.12 9.98 1.51
CA TYR A 272 -10.00 9.65 2.93
C TYR A 272 -10.96 8.52 3.32
N HIS A 273 -12.25 8.64 2.98
CA HIS A 273 -13.24 7.60 3.27
C HIS A 273 -12.94 6.28 2.54
N PHE A 274 -12.38 6.33 1.34
CA PHE A 274 -11.95 5.13 0.61
C PHE A 274 -10.78 4.41 1.29
N VAL A 275 -9.74 5.15 1.70
CA VAL A 275 -8.58 4.60 2.43
C VAL A 275 -9.02 4.03 3.78
N ARG A 276 -9.86 4.76 4.52
CA ARG A 276 -10.45 4.31 5.78
C ARG A 276 -11.30 3.05 5.58
N GLY A 277 -12.12 2.98 4.52
CA GLY A 277 -12.92 1.81 4.18
C GLY A 277 -12.07 0.56 3.95
N ARG A 278 -11.00 0.68 3.16
CA ARG A 278 -10.03 -0.41 2.95
C ARG A 278 -9.37 -0.87 4.26
N ALA A 279 -8.91 0.06 5.09
CA ALA A 279 -8.29 -0.27 6.37
C ALA A 279 -9.27 -0.98 7.33
N LEU A 280 -10.55 -0.62 7.31
CA LEU A 280 -11.59 -1.27 8.10
C LEU A 280 -11.92 -2.68 7.60
N ASP A 281 -11.98 -2.89 6.27
CA ASP A 281 -12.12 -4.23 5.68
C ASP A 281 -10.96 -5.16 6.07
N GLN A 282 -9.72 -4.67 6.05
CA GLN A 282 -8.53 -5.43 6.45
C GLN A 282 -8.58 -5.93 7.91
N VAL A 283 -9.16 -5.13 8.81
CA VAL A 283 -9.35 -5.47 10.24
C VAL A 283 -10.70 -6.17 10.48
N GLY A 284 -11.43 -6.54 9.42
CA GLY A 284 -12.70 -7.26 9.50
C GLY A 284 -13.90 -6.43 9.99
N GLN A 285 -13.77 -5.10 10.09
CA GLN A 285 -14.84 -4.18 10.50
C GLN A 285 -15.74 -3.79 9.33
N THR A 286 -16.34 -4.79 8.67
CA THR A 286 -17.09 -4.64 7.42
C THR A 286 -18.20 -3.58 7.51
N GLU A 287 -19.01 -3.55 8.57
CA GLU A 287 -20.10 -2.56 8.73
C GLU A 287 -19.58 -1.10 8.77
N ASN A 288 -18.40 -0.87 9.36
CA ASN A 288 -17.78 0.46 9.39
C ASN A 288 -17.11 0.79 8.04
N ALA A 289 -16.62 -0.23 7.33
CA ALA A 289 -16.14 -0.09 5.96
C ALA A 289 -17.29 0.27 5.01
N ASP A 290 -18.44 -0.41 5.11
CA ASP A 290 -19.66 -0.14 4.34
C ASP A 290 -20.06 1.34 4.44
N LYS A 291 -20.21 1.86 5.68
CA LYS A 291 -20.50 3.27 5.95
C LYS A 291 -19.46 4.22 5.33
N SER A 292 -18.19 3.80 5.27
CA SER A 292 -17.14 4.59 4.65
C SER A 292 -17.25 4.59 3.12
N PHE A 293 -17.53 3.44 2.49
CA PHE A 293 -17.73 3.33 1.04
C PHE A 293 -19.03 3.99 0.55
N GLU A 294 -20.11 3.99 1.34
CA GLU A 294 -21.31 4.79 1.05
C GLU A 294 -20.98 6.28 1.00
N GLU A 295 -20.14 6.77 1.91
CA GLU A 295 -19.71 8.17 1.92
C GLU A 295 -18.83 8.52 0.70
N VAL A 296 -17.99 7.60 0.21
CA VAL A 296 -17.28 7.76 -1.08
C VAL A 296 -18.27 7.99 -2.23
N LYS A 297 -19.30 7.13 -2.34
CA LYS A 297 -20.33 7.25 -3.38
C LYS A 297 -21.11 8.57 -3.25
N ARG A 298 -21.53 8.92 -2.03
CA ARG A 298 -22.24 10.18 -1.75
C ARG A 298 -21.43 11.40 -2.17
N LEU A 299 -20.15 11.47 -1.80
CA LEU A 299 -19.28 12.59 -2.12
C LEU A 299 -18.99 12.70 -3.63
N ALA A 300 -18.74 11.57 -4.30
CA ALA A 300 -18.51 11.54 -5.75
C ALA A 300 -19.70 12.11 -6.55
N LEU A 301 -20.94 11.79 -6.15
CA LEU A 301 -22.17 12.31 -6.76
C LEU A 301 -22.34 13.84 -6.58
N THR A 302 -21.71 14.46 -5.58
CA THR A 302 -21.78 15.92 -5.38
C THR A 302 -20.82 16.73 -6.26
N ILE A 303 -19.89 16.09 -6.96
CA ILE A 303 -18.91 16.77 -7.82
C ILE A 303 -19.52 16.90 -9.24
N PRO A 304 -19.58 18.11 -9.83
CA PRO A 304 -20.14 18.30 -11.17
C PRO A 304 -19.33 17.57 -12.25
N ARG A 305 -19.99 17.02 -13.27
CA ARG A 305 -19.34 16.29 -14.39
C ARG A 305 -18.33 17.14 -15.19
N THR A 306 -18.46 18.47 -15.13
CA THR A 306 -17.56 19.43 -15.78
C THR A 306 -16.28 19.72 -14.96
N ASP A 307 -16.17 19.23 -13.73
CA ASP A 307 -15.06 19.53 -12.83
C ASP A 307 -13.82 18.64 -13.08
N PRO A 308 -12.58 19.17 -13.03
CA PRO A 308 -11.34 18.39 -13.22
C PRO A 308 -11.09 17.25 -12.20
N PHE A 309 -11.81 17.23 -11.08
CA PHE A 309 -11.75 16.13 -10.10
C PHE A 309 -12.80 15.05 -10.36
N TYR A 310 -13.83 15.31 -11.19
CA TYR A 310 -14.91 14.36 -11.45
C TYR A 310 -14.45 12.98 -11.95
N PRO A 311 -13.53 12.86 -12.94
CA PRO A 311 -13.08 11.53 -13.38
C PRO A 311 -12.41 10.73 -12.26
N ARG A 312 -11.64 11.39 -11.38
CA ARG A 312 -10.96 10.76 -10.25
C ARG A 312 -11.96 10.36 -9.15
N ALA A 313 -12.99 11.16 -8.91
CA ALA A 313 -14.08 10.81 -7.99
C ALA A 313 -14.94 9.64 -8.53
N LYS A 314 -15.28 9.66 -9.82
CA LYS A 314 -16.01 8.57 -10.51
C LYS A 314 -15.25 7.24 -10.47
N TYR A 315 -13.91 7.28 -10.53
CA TYR A 315 -13.07 6.12 -10.34
C TYR A 315 -13.18 5.54 -8.91
N LEU A 316 -13.10 6.37 -7.86
CA LEU A 316 -13.30 5.94 -6.47
C LEU A 316 -14.71 5.38 -6.23
N GLU A 317 -15.74 6.00 -6.79
CA GLU A 317 -17.12 5.51 -6.77
C GLU A 317 -17.24 4.10 -7.41
N GLY A 318 -16.63 3.90 -8.59
CA GLY A 318 -16.61 2.61 -9.26
C GLY A 318 -15.86 1.52 -8.50
N LEU A 319 -14.82 1.87 -7.72
CA LEU A 319 -14.14 0.94 -6.80
C LEU A 319 -15.00 0.61 -5.58
N ALA A 320 -15.71 1.58 -5.00
CA ALA A 320 -16.66 1.34 -3.90
C ALA A 320 -17.79 0.39 -4.33
N PHE A 321 -18.34 0.60 -5.53
CA PHE A 321 -19.29 -0.34 -6.15
C PHE A 321 -18.69 -1.72 -6.41
N PHE A 322 -17.46 -1.81 -6.92
CA PHE A 322 -16.78 -3.10 -7.13
C PHE A 322 -16.69 -3.90 -5.83
N ARG A 323 -16.16 -3.28 -4.76
CA ARG A 323 -16.02 -3.91 -3.44
C ARG A 323 -17.35 -4.47 -2.94
N ASN A 324 -18.43 -3.69 -2.97
CA ASN A 324 -19.76 -4.15 -2.54
C ASN A 324 -20.29 -5.30 -3.40
N GLY A 325 -20.18 -5.20 -4.73
CA GLY A 325 -20.72 -6.18 -5.66
C GLY A 325 -19.96 -7.51 -5.71
N THR A 326 -18.67 -7.52 -5.37
CA THR A 326 -17.81 -8.73 -5.41
C THR A 326 -17.88 -9.64 -4.19
N ASN A 327 -18.69 -9.31 -3.18
CA ASN A 327 -18.89 -10.14 -1.98
C ASN A 327 -19.43 -11.56 -2.30
N HIS A 328 -20.14 -11.73 -3.42
CA HIS A 328 -20.54 -13.05 -3.91
C HIS A 328 -19.36 -13.76 -4.57
N LYS A 329 -19.13 -15.05 -4.28
CA LYS A 329 -18.07 -15.83 -4.98
C LYS A 329 -18.44 -16.19 -6.42
N ASP A 330 -19.68 -16.63 -6.63
CA ASP A 330 -20.16 -17.13 -7.93
C ASP A 330 -20.19 -16.06 -9.03
N ALA A 331 -19.82 -16.49 -10.25
CA ALA A 331 -19.74 -15.65 -11.44
C ALA A 331 -21.11 -15.39 -12.10
N ALA A 332 -22.13 -16.22 -11.92
CA ALA A 332 -23.48 -15.90 -12.36
C ALA A 332 -24.12 -14.84 -11.45
N ALA A 333 -23.94 -14.96 -10.13
CA ALA A 333 -24.35 -13.95 -9.16
C ALA A 333 -23.72 -12.57 -9.44
N LYS A 334 -22.39 -12.51 -9.67
CA LYS A 334 -21.70 -11.26 -10.05
C LYS A 334 -22.29 -10.59 -11.29
N ARG A 335 -22.64 -11.37 -12.32
CA ARG A 335 -23.23 -10.85 -13.58
C ARG A 335 -24.63 -10.26 -13.41
N GLY A 336 -25.38 -10.67 -12.39
CA GLY A 336 -26.70 -10.12 -12.06
C GLY A 336 -26.68 -9.03 -10.99
N ASN A 337 -25.53 -8.75 -10.38
CA ASN A 337 -25.42 -7.82 -9.26
C ASN A 337 -25.39 -6.35 -9.74
N THR A 338 -26.22 -5.50 -9.13
CA THR A 338 -26.37 -4.09 -9.49
C THR A 338 -25.12 -3.26 -9.25
N ASP A 339 -24.38 -3.51 -8.17
CA ASP A 339 -23.15 -2.79 -7.84
C ASP A 339 -22.01 -3.19 -8.79
N VAL A 340 -21.91 -4.46 -9.19
CA VAL A 340 -20.95 -4.90 -10.23
C VAL A 340 -21.20 -4.16 -11.55
N MET A 341 -22.46 -4.02 -11.96
CA MET A 341 -22.83 -3.30 -13.18
C MET A 341 -22.62 -1.79 -13.05
N ALA A 342 -22.90 -1.20 -11.88
CA ALA A 342 -22.61 0.20 -11.57
C ALA A 342 -21.10 0.50 -11.62
N SER A 343 -20.26 -0.42 -11.11
CA SER A 343 -18.81 -0.35 -11.22
C SER A 343 -18.34 -0.33 -12.69
N VAL A 344 -18.89 -1.23 -13.53
CA VAL A 344 -18.56 -1.30 -14.96
C VAL A 344 -18.93 0.01 -15.68
N GLU A 345 -20.11 0.58 -15.44
CA GLU A 345 -20.49 1.85 -16.07
C GLU A 345 -19.73 3.06 -15.51
N ALA A 346 -19.40 3.08 -14.21
CA ALA A 346 -18.53 4.10 -13.63
C ALA A 346 -17.13 4.08 -14.30
N MET A 347 -16.52 2.91 -14.45
CA MET A 347 -15.21 2.77 -15.09
C MET A 347 -15.25 3.09 -16.59
N LYS A 348 -16.30 2.68 -17.32
CA LYS A 348 -16.51 3.13 -18.71
C LYS A 348 -16.64 4.64 -18.82
N GLU A 349 -17.31 5.29 -17.86
CA GLU A 349 -17.44 6.75 -17.84
C GLU A 349 -16.09 7.43 -17.58
N VAL A 350 -15.27 6.90 -16.67
CA VAL A 350 -13.87 7.34 -16.49
C VAL A 350 -13.11 7.24 -17.82
N VAL A 351 -13.19 6.08 -18.51
CA VAL A 351 -12.54 5.89 -19.82
C VAL A 351 -13.03 6.89 -20.87
N ARG A 352 -14.34 7.23 -20.91
CA ARG A 352 -14.90 8.24 -21.84
C ARG A 352 -14.34 9.64 -21.54
N LEU A 353 -14.31 10.03 -20.27
CA LEU A 353 -13.85 11.35 -19.81
C LEU A 353 -12.33 11.54 -19.96
N THR A 354 -11.55 10.47 -19.86
CA THR A 354 -10.08 10.47 -19.93
C THR A 354 -9.53 10.20 -21.34
N ARG A 355 -10.38 10.18 -22.37
CA ARG A 355 -9.93 10.09 -23.77
C ARG A 355 -8.98 11.23 -24.12
N PRO A 356 -7.93 10.99 -24.92
CA PRO A 356 -7.09 12.05 -25.46
C PRO A 356 -7.95 13.04 -26.26
N MET A 357 -7.88 14.32 -25.90
CA MET A 357 -8.57 15.40 -26.60
C MET A 357 -7.61 16.57 -26.77
N ALA A 358 -7.71 17.27 -27.91
CA ALA A 358 -6.96 18.50 -28.14
C ALA A 358 -7.31 19.56 -27.08
N GLY A 359 -6.33 20.36 -26.67
CA GLY A 359 -6.51 21.45 -25.69
C GLY A 359 -6.28 21.09 -24.22
N ARG A 360 -5.96 19.83 -23.86
CA ARG A 360 -5.51 19.49 -22.50
C ARG A 360 -4.04 19.89 -22.29
N THR A 361 -3.71 20.34 -21.07
CA THR A 361 -2.30 20.56 -20.69
C THR A 361 -1.55 19.23 -20.65
N GLY A 362 -0.24 19.25 -20.89
CA GLY A 362 0.58 18.03 -20.90
C GLY A 362 0.57 17.26 -19.57
N GLU A 363 0.38 17.95 -18.45
CA GLU A 363 0.22 17.35 -17.12
C GLU A 363 -1.15 16.67 -16.96
N GLN A 364 -2.24 17.37 -17.29
CA GLN A 364 -3.59 16.80 -17.23
C GLN A 364 -3.72 15.59 -18.16
N ALA A 365 -3.15 15.65 -19.36
CA ALA A 365 -3.14 14.53 -20.30
C ALA A 365 -2.40 13.29 -19.76
N LYS A 366 -1.32 13.47 -18.99
CA LYS A 366 -0.62 12.37 -18.29
C LYS A 366 -1.49 11.78 -17.18
N LEU A 367 -2.08 12.63 -16.32
CA LEU A 367 -2.97 12.19 -15.24
C LEU A 367 -4.19 11.42 -15.78
N ASP A 368 -4.79 11.92 -16.85
CA ASP A 368 -5.91 11.26 -17.54
C ASP A 368 -5.49 9.92 -18.15
N LYS A 369 -4.27 9.83 -18.72
CA LYS A 369 -3.73 8.56 -19.24
C LYS A 369 -3.61 7.52 -18.13
N SER A 370 -2.92 7.85 -17.03
CA SER A 370 -2.75 6.93 -15.90
C SER A 370 -4.09 6.51 -15.29
N LEU A 371 -5.04 7.44 -15.16
CA LEU A 371 -6.38 7.13 -14.66
C LEU A 371 -7.19 6.22 -15.61
N ARG A 372 -7.03 6.40 -16.93
CA ARG A 372 -7.65 5.57 -17.96
C ARG A 372 -7.12 4.14 -17.95
N GLU A 373 -5.83 3.96 -17.74
CA GLU A 373 -5.19 2.65 -17.59
C GLU A 373 -5.69 1.92 -16.34
N LEU A 374 -5.75 2.60 -15.20
CA LEU A 374 -6.35 2.04 -13.98
C LEU A 374 -7.82 1.64 -14.18
N ALA A 375 -8.59 2.42 -14.93
CA ALA A 375 -9.97 2.06 -15.29
C ALA A 375 -10.05 0.84 -16.23
N PHE A 376 -9.10 0.67 -17.16
CA PHE A 376 -8.99 -0.54 -17.98
C PHE A 376 -8.64 -1.78 -17.16
N MET A 377 -7.66 -1.68 -16.24
CA MET A 377 -7.32 -2.75 -15.30
C MET A 377 -8.53 -3.16 -14.45
N GLN A 378 -9.26 -2.18 -13.90
CA GLN A 378 -10.44 -2.48 -13.10
C GLN A 378 -11.58 -3.09 -13.93
N LEU A 379 -11.84 -2.61 -15.15
CA LEU A 379 -12.79 -3.25 -16.07
C LEU A 379 -12.40 -4.70 -16.36
N ALA A 380 -11.12 -4.95 -16.64
CA ALA A 380 -10.60 -6.28 -16.91
C ALA A 380 -10.79 -7.23 -15.73
N ARG A 381 -10.48 -6.78 -14.50
CA ARG A 381 -10.66 -7.53 -13.26
C ARG A 381 -12.14 -7.84 -12.99
N THR A 382 -13.02 -6.86 -13.18
CA THR A 382 -14.48 -7.07 -13.03
C THR A 382 -15.01 -8.07 -14.05
N HIS A 383 -14.60 -7.98 -15.33
CA HIS A 383 -14.96 -8.96 -16.34
C HIS A 383 -14.38 -10.36 -16.08
N TYR A 384 -13.13 -10.47 -15.61
CA TYR A 384 -12.53 -11.75 -15.22
C TYR A 384 -13.29 -12.40 -14.05
N GLY A 385 -13.64 -11.61 -13.03
CA GLY A 385 -14.46 -12.06 -11.90
C GLY A 385 -15.85 -12.57 -12.30
N MET A 386 -16.41 -12.03 -13.39
CA MET A 386 -17.66 -12.50 -14.04
C MET A 386 -17.46 -13.69 -15.00
N GLN A 387 -16.25 -14.28 -15.08
CA GLN A 387 -15.83 -15.29 -16.06
C GLN A 387 -15.98 -14.85 -17.54
N GLN A 388 -16.05 -13.54 -17.77
CA GLN A 388 -16.15 -12.91 -19.09
C GLN A 388 -14.75 -12.65 -19.68
N ASN A 389 -13.94 -13.70 -19.76
CA ASN A 389 -12.50 -13.62 -20.06
C ASN A 389 -12.16 -12.89 -21.38
N ARG A 390 -13.00 -13.00 -22.42
CA ARG A 390 -12.82 -12.25 -23.68
C ARG A 390 -12.87 -10.74 -23.49
N PHE A 391 -13.81 -10.24 -22.67
CA PHE A 391 -13.88 -8.82 -22.33
C PHE A 391 -12.71 -8.41 -21.42
N SER A 392 -12.25 -9.30 -20.54
CA SER A 392 -11.03 -9.07 -19.74
C SER A 392 -9.80 -8.84 -20.63
N ILE A 393 -9.50 -9.77 -21.55
CA ILE A 393 -8.41 -9.65 -22.54
C ILE A 393 -8.54 -8.35 -23.35
N PHE A 394 -9.75 -8.02 -23.83
CA PHE A 394 -9.99 -6.80 -24.61
C PHE A 394 -9.54 -5.53 -23.86
N TYR A 395 -9.85 -5.40 -22.57
CA TYR A 395 -9.46 -4.21 -21.79
C TYR A 395 -7.99 -4.23 -21.38
N LEU A 396 -7.41 -5.40 -21.06
CA LEU A 396 -5.97 -5.52 -20.76
C LEU A 396 -5.12 -5.11 -21.97
N ASN A 397 -5.53 -5.50 -23.17
CA ASN A 397 -4.90 -5.10 -24.43
C ASN A 397 -5.10 -3.61 -24.78
N LYS A 398 -5.80 -2.81 -23.95
CA LYS A 398 -5.82 -1.32 -24.07
C LYS A 398 -4.78 -0.63 -23.20
N VAL A 399 -4.08 -1.35 -22.32
CA VAL A 399 -2.96 -0.81 -21.55
C VAL A 399 -1.72 -0.80 -22.45
N GLU A 400 -1.28 0.40 -22.86
CA GLU A 400 -0.20 0.53 -23.84
C GLU A 400 1.16 0.11 -23.23
N ARG A 401 2.08 -0.32 -24.10
CA ARG A 401 3.44 -0.73 -23.68
C ARG A 401 4.21 0.38 -22.98
N GLY A 402 4.93 0.03 -21.92
CA GLY A 402 5.85 0.92 -21.20
C GLY A 402 5.21 1.82 -20.15
N ASN A 403 3.90 1.76 -19.94
CA ASN A 403 3.26 2.40 -18.79
C ASN A 403 3.30 1.49 -17.55
N THR A 404 3.10 2.08 -16.37
CA THR A 404 3.23 1.41 -15.06
C THR A 404 2.37 0.15 -14.91
N GLN A 405 1.20 0.10 -15.55
CA GLN A 405 0.27 -1.03 -15.43
C GLN A 405 0.50 -2.15 -16.47
N TRP A 406 1.43 -1.98 -17.41
CA TRP A 406 1.53 -2.84 -18.59
C TRP A 406 1.97 -4.28 -18.28
N LEU A 407 2.93 -4.47 -17.38
CA LEU A 407 3.39 -5.83 -17.01
C LEU A 407 2.34 -6.60 -16.22
N GLU A 408 1.66 -5.92 -15.30
CA GLU A 408 0.52 -6.47 -14.55
C GLU A 408 -0.64 -6.82 -15.50
N ALA A 409 -0.93 -5.95 -16.49
CA ALA A 409 -1.91 -6.23 -17.53
C ALA A 409 -1.56 -7.46 -18.38
N LEU A 410 -0.28 -7.63 -18.71
CA LEU A 410 0.23 -8.77 -19.48
C LEU A 410 0.16 -10.08 -18.67
N PHE A 411 0.43 -10.01 -17.37
CA PHE A 411 0.27 -11.12 -16.44
C PHE A 411 -1.19 -11.54 -16.27
N GLU A 412 -2.11 -10.61 -15.97
CA GLU A 412 -3.55 -10.89 -15.90
C GLU A 412 -4.11 -11.39 -17.24
N SER A 413 -3.59 -10.87 -18.36
CA SER A 413 -3.98 -11.31 -19.70
C SER A 413 -3.55 -12.77 -19.93
N SER A 414 -2.41 -13.20 -19.38
CA SER A 414 -1.98 -14.61 -19.44
C SER A 414 -2.99 -15.54 -18.77
N TRP A 415 -3.52 -15.15 -17.59
CA TRP A 415 -4.59 -15.89 -16.90
C TRP A 415 -5.90 -15.89 -17.70
N ALA A 416 -6.33 -14.75 -18.24
CA ALA A 416 -7.56 -14.66 -19.02
C ALA A 416 -7.47 -15.49 -20.33
N ASN A 417 -6.32 -15.50 -21.00
CA ASN A 417 -6.02 -16.35 -22.16
C ASN A 417 -6.03 -17.84 -21.80
N TYR A 418 -5.36 -18.23 -20.71
CA TYR A 418 -5.38 -19.61 -20.20
C TYR A 418 -6.81 -20.12 -19.98
N ARG A 419 -7.67 -19.31 -19.35
CA ARG A 419 -9.08 -19.66 -19.05
C ARG A 419 -9.97 -19.83 -20.28
N ILE A 420 -9.52 -19.46 -21.48
CA ILE A 420 -10.22 -19.70 -22.75
C ILE A 420 -9.47 -20.66 -23.70
N GLY A 421 -8.42 -21.32 -23.22
CA GLY A 421 -7.63 -22.29 -23.99
C GLY A 421 -6.53 -21.68 -24.87
N GLN A 422 -6.34 -20.35 -24.88
CA GLN A 422 -5.34 -19.65 -25.70
C GLN A 422 -3.93 -19.77 -25.07
N TYR A 423 -3.46 -21.00 -24.93
CA TYR A 423 -2.16 -21.34 -24.33
C TYR A 423 -0.98 -20.69 -25.05
N GLU A 424 -1.04 -20.60 -26.38
CA GLU A 424 0.04 -20.03 -27.21
C GLU A 424 0.24 -18.53 -26.93
N GLN A 425 -0.85 -17.78 -26.74
CA GLN A 425 -0.79 -16.37 -26.33
C GLN A 425 -0.36 -16.22 -24.87
N ALA A 426 -0.93 -17.02 -23.96
CA ALA A 426 -0.56 -16.99 -22.55
C ALA A 426 0.94 -17.27 -22.35
N LEU A 427 1.50 -18.25 -23.07
CA LEU A 427 2.94 -18.54 -23.03
C LEU A 427 3.80 -17.43 -23.63
N GLY A 428 3.34 -16.75 -24.69
CA GLY A 428 4.03 -15.60 -25.26
C GLY A 428 4.10 -14.39 -24.32
N ASN A 429 3.00 -14.09 -23.64
CA ASN A 429 2.95 -13.10 -22.55
C ASN A 429 3.93 -13.47 -21.42
N LEU A 430 3.94 -14.74 -20.99
CA LEU A 430 4.83 -15.23 -19.92
C LEU A 430 6.32 -15.24 -20.35
N ILE A 431 6.64 -15.43 -21.63
CA ILE A 431 8.00 -15.23 -22.15
C ILE A 431 8.43 -13.77 -22.00
N THR A 432 7.57 -12.82 -22.35
CA THR A 432 7.86 -11.38 -22.15
C THR A 432 8.16 -11.09 -20.67
N LEU A 433 7.34 -11.58 -19.73
CA LEU A 433 7.58 -11.40 -18.30
C LEU A 433 8.86 -12.10 -17.79
N SER A 434 9.34 -13.12 -18.49
CA SER A 434 10.61 -13.81 -18.19
C SER A 434 11.85 -13.06 -18.69
N SER A 435 11.69 -11.90 -19.33
CA SER A 435 12.78 -11.21 -20.03
C SER A 435 13.86 -10.65 -19.10
N PRO A 436 15.14 -10.64 -19.52
CA PRO A 436 16.24 -9.94 -18.82
C PRO A 436 15.97 -8.46 -18.50
N PHE A 437 15.10 -7.80 -19.27
CA PHE A 437 14.65 -6.42 -19.03
C PHE A 437 13.75 -6.26 -17.79
N PHE A 438 13.12 -7.34 -17.31
CA PHE A 438 12.19 -7.35 -16.18
C PHE A 438 12.67 -8.24 -15.01
N ARG A 439 13.98 -8.50 -14.91
CA ARG A 439 14.59 -9.27 -13.79
C ARG A 439 14.32 -8.68 -12.41
N GLU A 440 13.90 -7.41 -12.36
CA GLU A 440 13.61 -6.67 -11.14
C GLU A 440 12.15 -6.82 -10.69
N GLU A 441 11.28 -7.31 -11.59
CA GLU A 441 9.83 -7.38 -11.43
C GLU A 441 9.41 -8.69 -10.76
N TYR A 442 8.37 -8.63 -9.93
CA TYR A 442 7.97 -9.75 -9.06
C TYR A 442 6.68 -10.43 -9.55
N PHE A 443 6.84 -11.53 -10.29
CA PHE A 443 5.73 -12.37 -10.78
C PHE A 443 5.96 -13.87 -10.50
N PRO A 444 6.01 -14.32 -9.23
CA PRO A 444 6.25 -15.73 -8.88
C PRO A 444 5.25 -16.70 -9.50
N GLU A 445 3.97 -16.30 -9.55
CA GLU A 445 2.89 -17.11 -10.12
C GLU A 445 3.01 -17.30 -11.64
N ALA A 446 3.79 -16.48 -12.36
CA ALA A 446 4.02 -16.65 -13.79
C ALA A 446 4.67 -18.01 -14.13
N LEU A 447 5.60 -18.49 -13.30
CA LEU A 447 6.21 -19.81 -13.47
C LEU A 447 5.21 -20.93 -13.15
N ILE A 448 4.36 -20.76 -12.14
CA ILE A 448 3.29 -21.72 -11.82
C ILE A 448 2.29 -21.84 -12.98
N LEU A 449 1.80 -20.72 -13.51
CA LEU A 449 0.91 -20.72 -14.68
C LEU A 449 1.58 -21.37 -15.91
N LYS A 450 2.87 -21.08 -16.15
CA LYS A 450 3.65 -21.72 -17.22
C LYS A 450 3.75 -23.24 -17.04
N ALA A 451 4.02 -23.72 -15.82
CA ALA A 451 4.04 -25.15 -15.49
C ALA A 451 2.67 -25.81 -15.70
N VAL A 452 1.57 -25.16 -15.26
CA VAL A 452 0.19 -25.65 -15.48
C VAL A 452 -0.13 -25.77 -16.97
N ILE A 453 0.15 -24.75 -17.78
CA ILE A 453 -0.09 -24.81 -19.24
C ILE A 453 0.64 -26.00 -19.89
N TYR A 454 1.87 -26.27 -19.45
CA TYR A 454 2.67 -27.40 -19.94
C TYR A 454 2.13 -28.75 -19.45
N TYR A 455 1.70 -28.84 -18.19
CA TYR A 455 1.05 -30.03 -17.63
C TYR A 455 -0.25 -30.39 -18.38
N GLU A 456 -1.15 -29.42 -18.59
CA GLU A 456 -2.41 -29.59 -19.34
C GLU A 456 -2.16 -30.09 -20.78
N ASN A 457 -1.06 -29.67 -21.40
CA ASN A 457 -0.66 -30.12 -22.74
C ASN A 457 0.18 -31.42 -22.73
N CYS A 458 0.20 -32.16 -21.62
CA CYS A 458 0.94 -33.40 -21.39
C CYS A 458 2.47 -33.29 -21.57
N ARG A 459 3.04 -32.09 -21.41
CA ARG A 459 4.49 -31.83 -21.48
C ARG A 459 5.11 -31.89 -20.08
N TYR A 460 5.02 -33.07 -19.48
CA TYR A 460 5.35 -33.30 -18.07
C TYR A 460 6.80 -32.98 -17.72
N ARG A 461 7.78 -33.45 -18.50
CA ARG A 461 9.20 -33.17 -18.28
C ARG A 461 9.49 -31.67 -18.27
N GLU A 462 8.93 -30.93 -19.23
CA GLU A 462 9.12 -29.50 -19.31
C GLU A 462 8.37 -28.71 -18.21
N SER A 463 7.20 -29.19 -17.77
CA SER A 463 6.52 -28.68 -16.56
C SER A 463 7.39 -28.85 -15.30
N ASN A 464 7.98 -30.04 -15.10
CA ASN A 464 8.84 -30.35 -13.97
C ASN A 464 10.11 -29.46 -13.94
N LEU A 465 10.72 -29.16 -15.10
CA LEU A 465 11.84 -28.21 -15.18
C LEU A 465 11.43 -26.79 -14.74
N ILE A 466 10.25 -26.31 -15.15
CA ILE A 466 9.74 -25.00 -14.74
C ILE A 466 9.48 -24.96 -13.21
N LEU A 467 9.00 -26.05 -12.62
CA LEU A 467 8.79 -26.15 -11.17
C LEU A 467 10.12 -26.18 -10.40
N GLN A 468 11.16 -26.81 -10.94
CA GLN A 468 12.51 -26.77 -10.37
C GLN A 468 13.13 -25.37 -10.45
N ASP A 469 12.93 -24.65 -11.56
CA ASP A 469 13.35 -23.25 -11.69
C ASP A 469 12.59 -22.33 -10.70
N PHE A 470 11.30 -22.58 -10.48
CA PHE A 470 10.49 -21.87 -9.47
C PHE A 470 11.01 -22.14 -8.05
N GLU A 471 11.20 -23.41 -7.66
CA GLU A 471 11.77 -23.81 -6.37
C GLU A 471 13.14 -23.14 -6.15
N ARG A 472 14.07 -23.24 -7.11
CA ARG A 472 15.40 -22.63 -7.04
C ARG A 472 15.36 -21.09 -6.87
N THR A 473 14.34 -20.44 -7.41
CA THR A 473 14.24 -18.96 -7.43
C THR A 473 13.54 -18.40 -6.19
N TYR A 474 12.50 -19.08 -5.69
CA TYR A 474 11.58 -18.54 -4.68
C TYR A 474 11.62 -19.26 -3.33
N LEU A 475 12.12 -20.50 -3.24
CA LEU A 475 12.27 -21.17 -1.93
C LEU A 475 13.26 -20.42 -1.01
N PRO A 476 14.44 -19.95 -1.46
CA PRO A 476 15.32 -19.15 -0.60
C PRO A 476 14.70 -17.82 -0.15
N VAL A 477 13.84 -17.22 -0.98
CA VAL A 477 13.11 -15.99 -0.64
C VAL A 477 12.03 -16.26 0.42
N HIS A 478 11.30 -17.37 0.29
CA HIS A 478 10.36 -17.85 1.31
C HIS A 478 11.06 -18.11 2.65
N ASP A 479 12.21 -18.77 2.65
CA ASP A 479 12.90 -19.17 3.88
C ASP A 479 13.50 -17.96 4.63
N GLU A 480 14.04 -16.96 3.91
CA GLU A 480 14.45 -15.68 4.52
C GLU A 480 13.24 -14.86 5.02
N LEU A 481 12.10 -14.85 4.30
CA LEU A 481 10.87 -14.20 4.75
C LEU A 481 10.31 -14.86 6.02
N ASP A 482 10.26 -16.18 6.06
CA ASP A 482 9.86 -16.97 7.23
C ASP A 482 10.80 -16.68 8.42
N GLY A 483 12.11 -16.66 8.18
CA GLY A 483 13.12 -16.27 9.18
C GLY A 483 12.96 -14.84 9.69
N LEU A 484 12.57 -13.88 8.84
CA LEU A 484 12.33 -12.48 9.21
C LEU A 484 11.04 -12.34 10.04
N VAL A 485 9.93 -12.91 9.56
CA VAL A 485 8.62 -12.85 10.24
C VAL A 485 8.64 -13.58 11.59
N LYS A 486 9.35 -14.72 11.69
CA LYS A 486 9.50 -15.49 12.95
C LYS A 486 10.22 -14.74 14.06
N LYS A 487 11.04 -13.72 13.76
CA LYS A 487 11.64 -12.87 14.80
C LYS A 487 10.57 -12.07 15.57
N ASN A 488 9.37 -11.90 15.00
CA ASN A 488 8.25 -11.13 15.55
C ASN A 488 8.70 -9.77 16.11
N MET A 489 9.52 -9.09 15.31
CA MET A 489 10.08 -7.78 15.57
C MET A 489 8.99 -6.73 15.86
N GLU A 490 9.38 -5.61 16.47
CA GLU A 490 8.49 -4.45 16.59
C GLU A 490 8.14 -3.92 15.20
N ALA A 491 6.97 -3.31 15.02
CA ALA A 491 6.53 -2.88 13.71
C ALA A 491 7.53 -1.93 13.06
N SER A 492 8.02 -0.93 13.81
CA SER A 492 9.04 0.04 13.36
C SER A 492 10.30 -0.62 12.78
N GLU A 493 10.72 -1.77 13.34
CA GLU A 493 11.96 -2.46 13.02
C GLU A 493 11.90 -3.19 11.66
N TYR A 494 10.70 -3.61 11.22
CA TYR A 494 10.51 -4.09 9.84
C TYR A 494 10.82 -2.99 8.82
N TYR A 495 10.45 -1.73 9.11
CA TYR A 495 10.79 -0.62 8.23
C TYR A 495 12.29 -0.31 8.25
N THR A 496 12.97 -0.39 9.40
CA THR A 496 14.42 -0.11 9.44
C THR A 496 15.22 -1.12 8.63
N VAL A 497 14.86 -2.41 8.65
CA VAL A 497 15.49 -3.43 7.78
C VAL A 497 15.33 -3.06 6.29
N LEU A 498 14.14 -2.63 5.87
CA LEU A 498 13.89 -2.20 4.49
C LEU A 498 14.70 -0.94 4.13
N ALA A 499 14.76 0.05 5.03
CA ALA A 499 15.51 1.29 4.84
C ALA A 499 17.03 1.06 4.77
N ASP A 500 17.58 0.16 5.60
CA ASP A 500 19.00 -0.19 5.58
C ASP A 500 19.40 -0.86 4.26
N VAL A 501 18.55 -1.74 3.72
CA VAL A 501 18.75 -2.35 2.39
C VAL A 501 18.66 -1.28 1.29
N GLN A 502 17.70 -0.36 1.38
CA GLN A 502 17.58 0.76 0.43
C GLN A 502 18.83 1.66 0.46
N LYS A 503 19.39 1.92 1.65
CA LYS A 503 20.62 2.70 1.83
C LYS A 503 21.84 1.99 1.24
N LYS A 504 22.08 0.73 1.60
CA LYS A 504 23.16 -0.11 1.02
C LYS A 504 23.12 -0.13 -0.52
N ASN A 505 21.92 -0.24 -1.10
CA ASN A 505 21.71 -0.20 -2.55
C ASN A 505 22.09 1.15 -3.18
N LYS A 506 21.80 2.27 -2.50
CA LYS A 506 22.17 3.62 -2.94
C LYS A 506 23.68 3.86 -2.86
N ASP A 507 24.31 3.32 -1.82
CA ASP A 507 25.75 3.49 -1.55
C ASP A 507 26.64 2.57 -2.41
N GLY A 508 26.05 1.69 -3.24
CA GLY A 508 26.77 0.87 -4.22
C GLY A 508 27.66 -0.23 -3.61
N LEU A 509 27.41 -0.60 -2.35
CA LEU A 509 28.22 -1.55 -1.59
C LEU A 509 28.14 -2.97 -2.17
N GLU A 510 29.21 -3.77 -2.00
CA GLU A 510 29.20 -5.19 -2.35
C GLU A 510 28.11 -5.94 -1.57
N LYS A 511 27.33 -6.77 -2.26
CA LYS A 511 26.16 -7.46 -1.72
C LYS A 511 26.51 -8.91 -1.45
N ASN A 512 26.37 -9.35 -0.20
CA ASN A 512 26.45 -10.77 0.14
C ASN A 512 25.18 -11.50 -0.35
N GLY A 513 25.19 -12.84 -0.37
CA GLY A 513 24.03 -13.63 -0.79
C GLY A 513 22.73 -13.26 -0.06
N THR A 514 22.80 -12.98 1.24
CA THR A 514 21.67 -12.49 2.05
C THR A 514 21.23 -11.08 1.65
N ASP A 515 22.14 -10.16 1.31
CA ASP A 515 21.77 -8.80 0.86
C ASP A 515 21.01 -8.86 -0.49
N VAL A 516 21.35 -9.79 -1.38
CA VAL A 516 20.63 -10.01 -2.65
C VAL A 516 19.21 -10.56 -2.40
N LEU A 517 19.02 -11.42 -1.40
CA LEU A 517 17.70 -11.92 -1.00
C LEU A 517 16.88 -10.83 -0.31
N LEU A 518 17.49 -10.06 0.60
CA LEU A 518 16.85 -8.90 1.23
C LEU A 518 16.49 -7.80 0.23
N GLU A 519 17.26 -7.59 -0.83
CA GLU A 519 16.90 -6.70 -1.93
C GLU A 519 15.65 -7.16 -2.68
N ARG A 520 15.49 -8.46 -2.92
CA ARG A 520 14.26 -9.02 -3.50
C ARG A 520 13.07 -8.82 -2.56
N ILE A 521 13.28 -9.01 -1.24
CA ILE A 521 12.28 -8.76 -0.20
C ILE A 521 11.90 -7.27 -0.11
N LEU A 522 12.86 -6.36 -0.28
CA LEU A 522 12.60 -4.92 -0.35
C LEU A 522 11.75 -4.54 -1.56
N ARG A 523 12.12 -5.03 -2.75
CA ARG A 523 11.36 -4.80 -3.99
C ARG A 523 9.94 -5.35 -3.86
N LEU A 524 9.81 -6.56 -3.32
CA LEU A 524 8.55 -7.21 -2.96
C LEU A 524 7.68 -6.34 -2.02
N ALA A 525 8.26 -5.83 -0.94
CA ALA A 525 7.54 -4.94 -0.03
C ALA A 525 7.07 -3.66 -0.75
N LEU A 526 7.94 -3.01 -1.52
CA LEU A 526 7.65 -1.79 -2.27
C LEU A 526 6.73 -1.96 -3.49
N THR A 527 6.31 -3.20 -3.83
CA THR A 527 5.17 -3.41 -4.75
C THR A 527 3.88 -2.81 -4.18
N ASP A 528 3.73 -2.81 -2.85
CA ASP A 528 2.59 -2.18 -2.18
C ASP A 528 2.68 -0.65 -2.30
N GLN A 529 1.71 -0.07 -3.00
CA GLN A 529 1.69 1.35 -3.32
C GLN A 529 1.42 2.25 -2.11
N ASP A 530 0.81 1.73 -1.04
CA ASP A 530 0.53 2.51 0.17
C ASP A 530 1.76 2.51 1.09
N LEU A 531 2.47 1.38 1.20
CA LEU A 531 3.81 1.33 1.80
C LEU A 531 4.80 2.20 1.03
N LYS A 532 4.85 2.09 -0.31
CA LYS A 532 5.74 2.90 -1.15
C LYS A 532 5.53 4.40 -0.94
N LYS A 533 4.29 4.88 -1.00
CA LYS A 533 3.98 6.31 -0.75
C LYS A 533 4.36 6.75 0.66
N THR A 534 4.23 5.87 1.66
CA THR A 534 4.64 6.18 3.04
C THR A 534 6.16 6.24 3.16
N ASN A 535 6.89 5.37 2.47
CA ASN A 535 8.36 5.47 2.34
C ASN A 535 8.76 6.78 1.65
N ASP A 536 8.10 7.13 0.54
CA ASP A 536 8.32 8.39 -0.17
C ASP A 536 8.03 9.62 0.73
N SER A 537 7.05 9.54 1.64
CA SER A 537 6.80 10.57 2.68
C SER A 537 7.92 10.67 3.73
N ILE A 538 8.46 9.54 4.17
CA ILE A 538 9.55 9.52 5.16
C ILE A 538 10.81 10.15 4.54
N LEU A 539 11.13 9.79 3.30
CA LEU A 539 12.26 10.35 2.55
C LEU A 539 12.09 11.86 2.25
N GLU A 540 10.86 12.31 1.96
CA GLU A 540 10.55 13.74 1.81
C GLU A 540 10.76 14.50 3.13
N LEU A 541 10.31 13.95 4.25
CA LEU A 541 10.46 14.55 5.57
C LEU A 541 11.93 14.54 6.04
N GLU A 542 12.67 13.46 5.79
CA GLU A 542 14.12 13.41 6.04
C GLU A 542 14.87 14.43 5.18
N GLY A 543 14.49 14.59 3.91
CA GLY A 543 14.99 15.66 3.05
C GLY A 543 14.70 17.05 3.61
N GLU A 544 13.51 17.27 4.19
CA GLU A 544 13.19 18.53 4.88
C GLU A 544 14.09 18.75 6.12
N MET A 545 14.35 17.70 6.91
CA MET A 545 15.28 17.75 8.05
C MET A 545 16.72 18.09 7.61
N ASP A 546 17.19 17.50 6.51
CA ASP A 546 18.52 17.80 5.93
C ASP A 546 18.61 19.24 5.40
N LEU A 547 17.52 19.79 4.84
CA LEU A 547 17.47 21.18 4.36
C LEU A 547 17.72 22.20 5.48
N PHE A 548 17.34 21.94 6.73
CA PHE A 548 17.67 22.82 7.87
C PHE A 548 19.18 22.94 8.08
N SER A 549 19.93 21.85 7.90
CA SER A 549 21.39 21.84 8.06
C SER A 549 22.13 22.63 6.97
N GLN A 550 21.46 22.88 5.85
CA GLN A 550 21.94 23.63 4.67
C GLN A 550 21.54 25.13 4.69
N LYS A 551 20.72 25.58 5.67
CA LYS A 551 20.38 27.00 5.83
C LYS A 551 21.52 27.78 6.51
N GLY A 552 21.45 29.11 6.42
CA GLY A 552 22.42 29.99 7.09
C GLY A 552 22.43 29.80 8.61
N ASP A 553 23.59 30.00 9.24
CA ASP A 553 23.83 29.66 10.65
C ASP A 553 22.81 30.30 11.61
N THR A 554 22.38 31.53 11.35
CA THR A 554 21.37 32.23 12.15
C THR A 554 20.03 31.47 12.20
N PHE A 555 19.58 30.93 11.07
CA PHE A 555 18.36 30.13 11.00
C PHE A 555 18.60 28.71 11.55
N LYS A 556 19.70 28.07 11.14
CA LYS A 556 20.09 26.71 11.52
C LYS A 556 20.20 26.50 13.03
N TYR A 557 20.78 27.45 13.76
CA TYR A 557 20.96 27.36 15.22
C TYR A 557 19.83 28.03 16.04
N SER A 558 18.79 28.57 15.37
CA SER A 558 17.65 29.22 16.03
C SER A 558 16.79 28.25 16.86
N GLU A 559 16.11 28.78 17.89
CA GLU A 559 15.11 28.01 18.66
C GLU A 559 13.95 27.52 17.79
N LEU A 560 13.57 28.28 16.77
CA LEU A 560 12.57 27.87 15.77
C LEU A 560 12.99 26.55 15.10
N THR A 561 14.22 26.47 14.58
CA THR A 561 14.73 25.26 13.93
C THR A 561 14.81 24.09 14.90
N LYS A 562 15.21 24.32 16.16
CA LYS A 562 15.20 23.26 17.18
C LYS A 562 13.78 22.73 17.42
N GLN A 563 12.79 23.60 17.60
CA GLN A 563 11.41 23.17 17.78
C GLN A 563 10.87 22.42 16.55
N LEU A 564 11.08 22.94 15.34
CA LEU A 564 10.62 22.31 14.11
C LEU A 564 11.25 20.93 13.91
N LEU A 565 12.55 20.77 14.19
CA LEU A 565 13.23 19.48 14.11
C LEU A 565 12.68 18.47 15.13
N GLU A 566 12.32 18.87 16.35
CA GLU A 566 11.65 17.96 17.30
C GLU A 566 10.24 17.57 16.84
N GLU A 567 9.47 18.51 16.29
CA GLU A 567 8.15 18.20 15.72
C GLU A 567 8.25 17.25 14.51
N LEU A 568 9.22 17.46 13.62
CA LEU A 568 9.50 16.56 12.50
C LEU A 568 9.99 15.18 12.95
N LYS A 569 10.81 15.07 14.01
CA LYS A 569 11.19 13.76 14.59
C LYS A 569 9.99 12.97 15.10
N VAL A 570 9.01 13.64 15.73
CA VAL A 570 7.76 12.99 16.17
C VAL A 570 6.95 12.51 14.96
N GLN A 571 6.80 13.33 13.91
CA GLN A 571 6.14 12.94 12.67
C GLN A 571 6.84 11.76 11.98
N ARG A 572 8.17 11.81 11.85
CA ARG A 572 9.02 10.73 11.32
C ARG A 572 8.78 9.43 12.07
N THR A 573 8.78 9.47 13.40
CA THR A 573 8.56 8.29 14.24
C THR A 573 7.15 7.70 14.04
N SER A 574 6.13 8.56 13.89
CA SER A 574 4.77 8.12 13.55
C SER A 574 4.69 7.48 12.15
N LEU A 575 5.34 8.07 11.14
CA LEU A 575 5.38 7.52 9.79
C LEU A 575 6.16 6.19 9.73
N ILE A 576 7.28 6.07 10.43
CA ILE A 576 8.05 4.82 10.55
C ILE A 576 7.21 3.72 11.22
N SER A 577 6.47 4.04 12.28
CA SER A 577 5.55 3.08 12.91
C SER A 577 4.44 2.63 11.93
N LYS A 578 3.82 3.56 11.20
CA LYS A 578 2.82 3.26 10.14
C LYS A 578 3.43 2.40 9.01
N ALA A 579 4.59 2.79 8.48
CA ALA A 579 5.29 2.07 7.43
C ALA A 579 5.73 0.67 7.90
N GLY A 580 6.15 0.56 9.15
CA GLY A 580 6.51 -0.70 9.80
C GLY A 580 5.35 -1.68 9.92
N ILE A 581 4.16 -1.19 10.30
CA ILE A 581 2.91 -1.97 10.30
C ILE A 581 2.59 -2.48 8.88
N MET A 582 2.65 -1.59 7.88
CA MET A 582 2.40 -1.94 6.48
C MET A 582 3.44 -2.94 5.93
N ALA A 583 4.72 -2.75 6.26
CA ALA A 583 5.80 -3.67 5.92
C ALA A 583 5.56 -5.05 6.53
N LYS A 584 5.31 -5.14 7.85
CA LYS A 584 5.03 -6.41 8.53
C LYS A 584 3.88 -7.16 7.86
N GLY A 585 2.72 -6.52 7.70
CA GLY A 585 1.53 -7.16 7.11
C GLY A 585 1.71 -7.54 5.64
N LYS A 586 2.47 -6.75 4.87
CA LYS A 586 2.86 -7.10 3.49
C LYS A 586 3.76 -8.35 3.47
N LEU A 587 4.79 -8.40 4.30
CA LEU A 587 5.72 -9.52 4.39
C LEU A 587 5.03 -10.81 4.87
N GLU A 588 4.15 -10.72 5.88
CA GLU A 588 3.33 -11.84 6.37
C GLU A 588 2.39 -12.39 5.28
N SER A 589 1.75 -11.52 4.50
CA SER A 589 0.87 -11.92 3.41
C SER A 589 1.64 -12.54 2.24
N GLU A 590 2.80 -12.00 1.88
CA GLU A 590 3.64 -12.55 0.80
C GLU A 590 4.28 -13.88 1.20
N LEU A 591 4.65 -14.05 2.48
CA LEU A 591 5.05 -15.35 3.03
C LEU A 591 3.91 -16.37 2.88
N GLY A 592 2.67 -15.99 3.20
CA GLY A 592 1.48 -16.81 3.00
C GLY A 592 1.23 -17.15 1.51
N ALA A 593 1.39 -16.17 0.62
CA ALA A 593 1.21 -16.34 -0.82
C ALA A 593 2.29 -17.26 -1.44
N LEU A 594 3.57 -17.05 -1.11
CA LEU A 594 4.68 -17.91 -1.54
C LEU A 594 4.52 -19.33 -1.01
N LYS A 595 4.12 -19.50 0.25
CA LYS A 595 3.81 -20.82 0.83
C LYS A 595 2.69 -21.54 0.08
N LEU A 596 1.65 -20.82 -0.34
CA LEU A 596 0.58 -21.36 -1.18
C LEU A 596 1.09 -21.73 -2.59
N LEU A 597 1.90 -20.87 -3.22
CA LEU A 597 2.49 -21.15 -4.54
C LEU A 597 3.48 -22.33 -4.51
N LEU A 598 4.27 -22.49 -3.45
CA LEU A 598 5.13 -23.65 -3.20
C LEU A 598 4.31 -24.93 -3.01
N ALA A 599 3.23 -24.88 -2.21
CA ALA A 599 2.32 -26.02 -2.04
C ALA A 599 1.60 -26.40 -3.36
N ASN A 600 1.17 -25.42 -4.15
CA ASN A 600 0.59 -25.62 -5.48
C ASN A 600 1.64 -26.21 -6.44
N GLY A 601 2.87 -25.69 -6.45
CA GLY A 601 3.98 -26.21 -7.22
C GLY A 601 4.28 -27.67 -6.89
N LEU A 602 4.35 -28.02 -5.61
CA LEU A 602 4.52 -29.41 -5.14
C LEU A 602 3.36 -30.32 -5.57
N ARG A 603 2.11 -29.83 -5.51
CA ARG A 603 0.94 -30.59 -6.01
C ARG A 603 1.05 -30.84 -7.51
N ILE A 604 1.35 -29.82 -8.31
CA ILE A 604 1.53 -29.95 -9.76
C ILE A 604 2.69 -30.91 -10.05
N LYS A 605 3.80 -30.84 -9.28
CA LYS A 605 4.94 -31.75 -9.38
C LYS A 605 4.54 -33.20 -9.14
N PHE A 606 3.77 -33.48 -8.09
CA PHE A 606 3.28 -34.82 -7.76
C PHE A 606 2.35 -35.38 -8.85
N GLU A 607 1.39 -34.60 -9.33
CA GLU A 607 0.50 -34.99 -10.43
C GLU A 607 1.30 -35.20 -11.73
N THR A 608 2.24 -34.30 -12.04
CA THR A 608 3.15 -34.39 -13.20
C THR A 608 3.97 -35.67 -13.16
N THR A 609 4.62 -35.99 -12.03
CA THR A 609 5.41 -37.22 -11.86
C THR A 609 4.53 -38.47 -11.91
N THR A 610 3.31 -38.42 -11.37
CA THR A 610 2.36 -39.53 -11.44
C THR A 610 1.93 -39.80 -12.88
N LYS A 611 1.58 -38.76 -13.63
CA LYS A 611 1.21 -38.86 -15.05
C LYS A 611 2.39 -39.26 -15.95
N GLU A 612 3.59 -38.78 -15.65
CA GLU A 612 4.82 -39.20 -16.34
C GLU A 612 5.11 -40.69 -16.09
N LYS A 613 4.95 -41.18 -14.85
CA LYS A 613 5.06 -42.61 -14.53
C LYS A 613 4.00 -43.45 -15.27
N GLU A 614 2.72 -43.07 -15.18
CA GLU A 614 1.63 -43.76 -15.89
C GLU A 614 1.91 -43.83 -17.40
N PHE A 615 2.36 -42.72 -18.00
CA PHE A 615 2.76 -42.67 -19.41
C PHE A 615 3.93 -43.63 -19.72
N LEU A 616 5.00 -43.63 -18.93
CA LEU A 616 6.14 -44.51 -19.15
C LEU A 616 5.74 -45.99 -19.02
N GLU A 617 4.87 -46.33 -18.07
CA GLU A 617 4.31 -47.68 -17.96
C GLU A 617 3.44 -48.07 -19.17
N GLU A 618 2.58 -47.19 -19.66
CA GLU A 618 1.79 -47.42 -20.88
C GLU A 618 2.67 -47.56 -22.12
N GLN A 619 3.70 -46.73 -22.26
CA GLN A 619 4.65 -46.78 -23.36
C GLN A 619 5.44 -48.10 -23.36
N LEU A 620 5.87 -48.57 -22.19
CA LEU A 620 6.52 -49.88 -22.02
C LEU A 620 5.57 -51.03 -22.37
N LYS A 621 4.32 -51.01 -21.86
CA LYS A 621 3.28 -52.01 -22.18
C LYS A 621 2.95 -52.05 -23.69
N ALA A 622 3.03 -50.92 -24.38
CA ALA A 622 2.82 -50.79 -25.83
C ALA A 622 4.08 -51.05 -26.69
N GLY A 623 5.17 -51.57 -26.11
CA GLY A 623 6.40 -51.88 -26.84
C GLY A 623 7.10 -50.64 -27.42
N GLY A 624 6.99 -49.49 -26.75
CA GLY A 624 7.63 -48.22 -27.14
C GLY A 624 6.87 -47.40 -28.19
N ARG A 625 5.77 -47.90 -28.75
CA ARG A 625 5.15 -47.36 -29.97
C ARG A 625 4.09 -46.26 -29.78
N THR A 626 3.69 -45.95 -28.54
CA THR A 626 2.63 -44.97 -28.24
C THR A 626 3.20 -43.60 -27.84
N ALA A 627 3.02 -42.59 -28.69
CA ALA A 627 3.30 -41.20 -28.36
C ALA A 627 2.00 -40.48 -27.97
N ILE A 628 1.78 -40.24 -26.67
CA ILE A 628 0.64 -39.44 -26.16
C ILE A 628 0.77 -37.97 -26.60
N VAL A 629 1.99 -37.43 -26.50
CA VAL A 629 2.34 -36.10 -26.98
C VAL A 629 2.47 -36.16 -28.51
N LYS A 630 1.36 -35.89 -29.20
CA LYS A 630 1.30 -35.85 -30.67
C LYS A 630 2.08 -34.64 -31.16
N LYS A 631 2.81 -34.79 -32.28
CA LYS A 631 3.30 -33.65 -33.04
C LYS A 631 2.09 -32.91 -33.62
N TYR A 632 1.93 -31.64 -33.30
CA TYR A 632 0.90 -30.82 -33.91
C TYR A 632 1.32 -30.45 -35.33
N LYS A 633 0.33 -30.31 -36.23
CA LYS A 633 0.55 -29.59 -37.49
C LYS A 633 0.69 -28.11 -37.15
N TYR A 634 1.88 -27.56 -37.36
CA TYR A 634 2.16 -26.13 -37.27
C TYR A 634 2.79 -25.67 -38.58
N SER A 635 2.67 -24.37 -38.84
CA SER A 635 3.26 -23.69 -39.99
C SER A 635 4.31 -22.70 -39.48
N VAL A 636 5.38 -22.52 -40.24
CA VAL A 636 6.31 -21.39 -40.07
C VAL A 636 5.91 -20.19 -40.95
N ALA A 637 5.04 -20.41 -41.94
CA ALA A 637 4.35 -19.32 -42.61
C ALA A 637 3.28 -18.77 -41.66
N VAL A 638 3.43 -17.48 -41.37
CA VAL A 638 2.59 -16.64 -40.50
C VAL A 638 1.99 -15.49 -41.33
N ALA A 639 1.20 -14.61 -40.72
CA ALA A 639 0.66 -13.43 -41.41
C ALA A 639 1.74 -12.36 -41.67
N ASP A 640 1.47 -11.40 -42.57
CA ASP A 640 2.41 -10.36 -42.99
C ASP A 640 2.87 -9.42 -41.84
N ASP A 641 2.12 -9.37 -40.74
CA ASP A 641 2.43 -8.62 -39.51
C ASP A 641 3.18 -9.46 -38.45
N GLN A 642 3.56 -10.70 -38.77
CA GLN A 642 4.21 -11.63 -37.86
C GLN A 642 5.51 -12.19 -38.48
N LEU A 643 6.43 -12.62 -37.61
CA LEU A 643 7.63 -13.35 -38.00
C LEU A 643 7.74 -14.65 -37.19
N TYR A 644 7.85 -15.79 -37.86
CA TYR A 644 8.24 -17.03 -37.18
C TYR A 644 9.72 -16.96 -36.83
N TRP A 645 10.03 -16.99 -35.54
CA TRP A 645 11.39 -16.88 -35.02
C TRP A 645 11.78 -18.11 -34.19
N PRO A 646 12.89 -18.81 -34.50
CA PRO A 646 13.36 -19.97 -33.74
C PRO A 646 14.03 -19.51 -32.44
N TYR A 647 13.24 -19.35 -31.38
CA TYR A 647 13.71 -18.81 -30.10
C TYR A 647 14.78 -19.69 -29.41
N GLU A 648 15.98 -19.15 -29.20
CA GLU A 648 17.11 -19.82 -28.52
C GLU A 648 17.42 -19.22 -27.12
N GLY A 649 16.85 -18.06 -26.78
CA GLY A 649 17.02 -17.38 -25.50
C GLY A 649 17.16 -15.85 -25.60
N GLU A 650 17.21 -15.33 -26.81
CA GLU A 650 17.33 -13.92 -27.16
C GLU A 650 16.02 -13.13 -26.99
N TYR A 651 16.15 -11.86 -26.59
CA TYR A 651 15.02 -10.96 -26.36
C TYR A 651 15.21 -9.66 -27.12
N TRP A 652 14.22 -9.31 -27.93
CA TRP A 652 14.14 -8.08 -28.70
C TRP A 652 13.29 -7.07 -27.92
N ARG A 653 13.85 -5.88 -27.64
CA ARG A 653 13.23 -4.86 -26.76
C ARG A 653 11.94 -4.30 -27.34
N ASP A 654 11.88 -4.22 -28.66
CA ASP A 654 10.79 -3.80 -29.52
C ASP A 654 9.70 -4.87 -29.74
N GLU A 655 9.98 -6.14 -29.46
CA GLU A 655 9.02 -7.27 -29.51
C GLU A 655 8.51 -7.71 -28.12
N LEU A 656 8.90 -7.00 -27.05
CA LEU A 656 8.34 -7.26 -25.72
C LEU A 656 6.82 -7.00 -25.74
N GLY A 657 6.05 -8.04 -25.47
CA GLY A 657 4.57 -8.06 -25.51
C GLY A 657 3.94 -8.50 -26.83
N THR A 658 4.71 -8.74 -27.90
CA THR A 658 4.19 -9.23 -29.20
C THR A 658 4.33 -10.75 -29.35
N TYR A 659 5.22 -11.38 -28.58
CA TYR A 659 5.51 -12.82 -28.68
C TYR A 659 4.25 -13.69 -28.57
N GLN A 660 4.17 -14.69 -29.45
CA GLN A 660 3.20 -15.79 -29.41
C GLN A 660 3.96 -17.12 -29.49
N TYR A 661 3.72 -18.03 -28.54
CA TYR A 661 4.45 -19.31 -28.50
C TYR A 661 3.83 -20.34 -29.44
N THR A 662 4.54 -20.73 -30.49
CA THR A 662 4.08 -21.83 -31.37
C THR A 662 4.25 -23.18 -30.66
N MET A 663 3.14 -23.78 -30.25
CA MET A 663 3.18 -25.10 -29.62
C MET A 663 3.27 -26.17 -30.72
N THR A 664 4.41 -26.88 -30.76
CA THR A 664 4.73 -27.88 -31.80
C THR A 664 4.26 -29.30 -31.46
N LYS A 665 3.93 -29.57 -30.19
CA LYS A 665 3.52 -30.89 -29.69
C LYS A 665 2.66 -30.77 -28.42
N GLY A 666 1.77 -31.74 -28.20
CA GLY A 666 0.93 -31.83 -27.01
C GLY A 666 -0.18 -32.89 -27.14
N CYS A 667 -1.12 -32.93 -26.20
CA CYS A 667 -2.22 -33.90 -26.19
C CYS A 667 -3.62 -33.30 -26.42
N ILE A 668 -3.79 -31.98 -26.35
CA ILE A 668 -5.06 -31.28 -26.59
C ILE A 668 -5.25 -31.06 -28.10
N GLU A 669 -6.46 -31.23 -28.64
CA GLU A 669 -6.69 -30.97 -30.07
C GLU A 669 -6.70 -29.46 -30.37
N ARG A 670 -5.90 -29.00 -31.35
CA ARG A 670 -5.71 -27.56 -31.64
C ARG A 670 -7.02 -26.80 -31.92
N ASP A 671 -8.02 -27.47 -32.50
CA ASP A 671 -9.32 -26.89 -32.87
C ASP A 671 -10.24 -26.57 -31.67
N THR A 672 -9.86 -26.96 -30.45
CA THR A 672 -10.55 -26.55 -29.20
C THR A 672 -9.80 -25.47 -28.44
N ALA A 673 -8.47 -25.43 -28.52
CA ALA A 673 -7.62 -24.44 -27.84
C ALA A 673 -7.72 -23.03 -28.50
N ASN A 674 -7.70 -22.94 -29.83
CA ASN A 674 -7.56 -21.67 -30.54
C ASN A 674 -8.89 -21.14 -31.14
N ARG A 675 -10.06 -21.39 -30.53
CA ARG A 675 -11.35 -20.97 -31.12
C ARG A 675 -11.57 -19.45 -31.15
N GLN A 676 -11.28 -18.90 -32.32
CA GLN A 676 -11.83 -17.67 -32.91
C GLN A 676 -11.67 -16.39 -32.09
N ILE A 677 -10.60 -15.66 -32.41
CA ILE A 677 -10.56 -14.19 -32.37
C ILE A 677 -11.29 -13.60 -33.59
N GLN A 678 -11.21 -14.24 -34.76
CA GLN A 678 -11.79 -13.76 -36.04
C GLN A 678 -13.33 -13.61 -36.09
N SER A 679 -14.09 -14.01 -35.07
CA SER A 679 -15.53 -13.72 -34.96
C SER A 679 -15.86 -12.54 -34.04
N ALA A 680 -14.87 -11.94 -33.38
CA ALA A 680 -15.03 -10.76 -32.52
C ALA A 680 -14.83 -9.43 -33.25
N GLU A 681 -14.26 -9.43 -34.46
CA GLU A 681 -14.26 -8.26 -35.36
C GLU A 681 -15.58 -8.11 -36.13
N ALA A 682 -16.55 -9.01 -35.89
CA ALA A 682 -17.85 -9.07 -36.56
C ALA A 682 -19.06 -8.89 -35.60
N MET A 683 -18.85 -8.34 -34.39
CA MET A 683 -19.92 -7.98 -33.43
C MET A 683 -19.65 -6.66 -32.71
#